data_AF-D3BUZ7-F1
#
_entry.id   AF-D3BUZ7-F1
#
_cell.length_a   1.000
_cell.length_b   1.000
_cell.length_c   1.000
_cell.angle_alpha   90.00
_cell.angle_beta   90.00
_cell.angle_gamma   90.00
#
_symmetry.space_group_name_H-M   'P 1'
#
loop_
_entity.id
_entity.type
_entity.pdbx_description
1 polymer ?
#
loop_
_entity_poly.entity_id
_entity_poly.type
_entity_poly.pdbx_seq_one_letter_code
_entity_poly.pdbx_strand_id
1 'polypeptide(L)'
;MKTKNIIRSLIFKEITNIHQIESVRALNWKELTNSIEQIVCYGYSELVGPITKRIYSLKKDETIYDQFSGKSMVYAAQYCTYVAVKHHRLEVLKKLLKHPTIFPLENRELFRSVQFNCEEIFDYLLANNISCNQACIGDAIVMAATKGYLHLMQKLIKYNKSIHDNYKNDNNNNSSKSTSWQDRILQAFTRKREHKQQKQTETDPQERYPTLYEDNLSKAFRRAVQNGHLHVVVWMQENLNDHLFCGTRVMDLAAEHGYLEILKYLHDNRGEGCSSEALRGAAEHGHLEIIEWIHTNYPYSIDHSIETVSLFMDWECGSVPYSVCQSRINIMSGLGYDQDKNKVMFMGKLDPSGTVVVASVSGSGGGAVTIEYPITTDIIPGSGFSVTTGMQAYVDSTNLVYTIASQRLSQAIGPYFANNNTVNYIWYPRGFQLATYFDESDQRLYTCTFGMWRANYFPTGFIDQSQQFAMLEDSAAYDTRCSFIGRAGSNLYIIQYQYDSPFRSTVSTIDRNCVGCAKATAFTLVASLPFEVTGFAVNNAAMYFGTKAGYYSNETGVFELPLSGDLSKLRKLSSKPVIGLSLNGNSVYFSSTDNSISKIDLSQQSRPVTTLYSNSTSSGSCGCAVGFTGPNCQTCTNGVTRWTNGIPQCVALLPNGQPSSCQQDYECGQVPMAYCNGVCYCRPGFTGSRCETCTGTVTWDYGYPTCNL
;
A
#
# COMPACT_ATOMS: atom_id res chain seq x y z
N MET A 1 14.23 52.33 -3.53
CA MET A 1 13.02 53.20 -3.57
C MET A 1 12.40 53.33 -4.96
N LYS A 2 13.16 53.56 -6.04
CA LYS A 2 12.62 53.64 -7.42
C LYS A 2 11.89 52.35 -7.87
N THR A 3 12.46 51.17 -7.60
CA THR A 3 11.81 49.86 -7.89
C THR A 3 10.52 49.66 -7.11
N LYS A 4 10.47 50.15 -5.86
CA LYS A 4 9.28 50.09 -4.99
C LYS A 4 8.14 50.95 -5.54
N ASN A 5 8.45 52.12 -6.10
CA ASN A 5 7.46 53.00 -6.74
C ASN A 5 7.00 52.51 -8.11
N ILE A 6 7.88 51.82 -8.86
CA ILE A 6 7.52 51.20 -10.15
C ILE A 6 6.59 50.00 -9.93
N ILE A 7 6.89 49.13 -8.95
CA ILE A 7 5.99 48.01 -8.58
C ILE A 7 4.66 48.55 -8.03
N ARG A 8 4.70 49.58 -7.18
CA ARG A 8 3.49 50.25 -6.68
C ARG A 8 2.66 50.82 -7.82
N SER A 9 3.29 51.42 -8.83
CA SER A 9 2.64 51.93 -10.05
C SER A 9 2.05 50.83 -10.92
N LEU A 10 2.77 49.72 -11.15
CA LEU A 10 2.30 48.58 -11.95
C LEU A 10 1.12 47.87 -11.29
N ILE A 11 1.20 47.64 -9.97
CA ILE A 11 0.10 47.06 -9.18
C ILE A 11 -1.09 48.03 -9.13
N PHE A 12 -0.85 49.34 -8.96
CA PHE A 12 -1.94 50.32 -9.04
C PHE A 12 -2.57 50.35 -10.43
N LYS A 13 -1.80 50.13 -11.51
CA LYS A 13 -2.26 50.08 -12.90
C LYS A 13 -3.09 48.83 -13.19
N GLU A 14 -2.73 47.68 -12.62
CA GLU A 14 -3.60 46.49 -12.64
C GLU A 14 -4.88 46.69 -11.82
N ILE A 15 -4.79 47.31 -10.64
CA ILE A 15 -5.96 47.63 -9.79
C ILE A 15 -6.85 48.73 -10.42
N THR A 16 -6.29 49.67 -11.18
CA THR A 16 -7.07 50.67 -11.94
C THR A 16 -7.57 50.14 -13.28
N ASN A 17 -6.91 49.16 -13.89
CA ASN A 17 -7.52 48.37 -14.97
C ASN A 17 -8.73 47.59 -14.45
N ILE A 18 -8.70 47.10 -13.21
CA ILE A 18 -9.90 46.57 -12.52
C ILE A 18 -10.98 47.66 -12.31
N HIS A 19 -10.64 48.96 -12.26
CA HIS A 19 -11.61 50.07 -12.23
C HIS A 19 -12.27 50.37 -13.59
N GLN A 20 -11.68 49.99 -14.72
CA GLN A 20 -12.18 50.33 -16.07
C GLN A 20 -12.96 49.20 -16.77
N ILE A 21 -13.09 48.03 -16.16
CA ILE A 21 -13.85 46.91 -16.75
C ILE A 21 -15.33 47.06 -16.37
N GLU A 22 -16.09 47.80 -17.20
CA GLU A 22 -17.55 47.94 -17.10
C GLU A 22 -18.31 46.66 -17.51
N SER A 23 -17.63 45.61 -17.99
CA SER A 23 -18.24 44.31 -18.29
C SER A 23 -17.67 43.19 -17.41
N VAL A 24 -18.40 42.82 -16.36
CA VAL A 24 -18.03 41.83 -15.32
C VAL A 24 -17.89 40.37 -15.83
N ARG A 25 -17.88 40.11 -17.15
CA ARG A 25 -17.91 38.74 -17.70
C ARG A 25 -16.57 37.98 -17.75
N ALA A 26 -15.44 38.55 -17.32
CA ALA A 26 -14.15 37.87 -17.49
C ALA A 26 -13.05 38.22 -16.46
N LEU A 27 -13.37 38.35 -15.17
CA LEU A 27 -12.31 38.29 -14.14
C LEU A 27 -12.02 36.82 -13.82
N ASN A 28 -10.92 36.30 -14.34
CA ASN A 28 -10.45 34.95 -14.05
C ASN A 28 -10.06 34.88 -12.56
N TRP A 29 -10.73 34.03 -11.77
CA TRP A 29 -10.50 33.88 -10.32
C TRP A 29 -9.01 33.73 -9.97
N LYS A 30 -8.28 33.03 -10.85
CA LYS A 30 -6.85 32.77 -10.73
C LYS A 30 -6.01 34.06 -10.75
N GLU A 31 -6.39 35.05 -11.55
CA GLU A 31 -5.68 36.33 -11.67
C GLU A 31 -5.94 37.19 -10.44
N LEU A 32 -7.18 37.26 -9.96
CA LEU A 32 -7.53 37.97 -8.73
C LEU A 32 -6.80 37.36 -7.51
N THR A 33 -6.76 36.04 -7.38
CA THR A 33 -6.01 35.37 -6.29
C THR A 33 -4.51 35.60 -6.39
N ASN A 34 -3.94 35.59 -7.61
CA ASN A 34 -2.52 35.84 -7.82
C ASN A 34 -2.15 37.29 -7.49
N SER A 35 -2.95 38.27 -7.88
CA SER A 35 -2.72 39.68 -7.55
C SER A 35 -2.86 39.93 -6.04
N ILE A 36 -3.84 39.30 -5.39
CA ILE A 36 -4.00 39.35 -3.93
C ILE A 36 -2.80 38.70 -3.23
N GLU A 37 -2.36 37.52 -3.70
CA GLU A 37 -1.18 36.84 -3.14
C GLU A 37 0.05 37.74 -3.25
N GLN A 38 0.30 38.36 -4.41
CA GLN A 38 1.42 39.30 -4.58
C GLN A 38 1.32 40.50 -3.63
N ILE A 39 0.16 41.14 -3.52
CA ILE A 39 -0.03 42.34 -2.67
C ILE A 39 0.21 42.01 -1.19
N VAL A 40 -0.28 40.86 -0.72
CA VAL A 40 -0.11 40.39 0.65
C VAL A 40 1.34 39.92 0.89
N CYS A 41 1.94 39.16 -0.03
CA CYS A 41 3.34 38.70 0.01
C CYS A 41 4.32 39.89 0.14
N TYR A 42 4.13 40.94 -0.65
CA TYR A 42 4.98 42.13 -0.64
C TYR A 42 4.66 43.12 0.49
N GLY A 43 3.67 42.83 1.35
CA GLY A 43 3.40 43.59 2.58
C GLY A 43 2.77 44.97 2.35
N TYR A 44 2.09 45.19 1.22
CA TYR A 44 1.43 46.47 0.91
C TYR A 44 0.13 46.65 1.70
N SER A 45 0.25 46.80 3.02
CA SER A 45 -0.89 46.90 3.94
C SER A 45 -1.82 48.09 3.63
N GLU A 46 -1.36 49.11 2.90
CA GLU A 46 -2.18 50.25 2.45
C GLU A 46 -3.18 49.90 1.35
N LEU A 47 -2.85 48.91 0.50
CA LEU A 47 -3.72 48.47 -0.61
C LEU A 47 -4.83 47.52 -0.16
N VAL A 48 -4.71 46.97 1.06
CA VAL A 48 -5.71 46.08 1.67
C VAL A 48 -7.05 46.79 1.86
N GLY A 49 -7.03 48.06 2.32
CA GLY A 49 -8.26 48.84 2.55
C GLY A 49 -9.12 49.04 1.28
N PRO A 50 -8.54 49.52 0.17
CA PRO A 50 -9.22 49.59 -1.13
C PRO A 50 -9.81 48.25 -1.61
N ILE A 51 -9.06 47.15 -1.48
CA ILE A 51 -9.51 45.81 -1.88
C ILE A 51 -10.71 45.38 -1.02
N THR A 52 -10.62 45.51 0.30
CA THR A 52 -11.70 45.16 1.22
C THR A 52 -12.96 45.99 0.96
N LYS A 53 -12.82 47.30 0.67
CA LYS A 53 -13.96 48.16 0.28
C LYS A 53 -14.63 47.68 -1.01
N ARG A 54 -13.87 47.20 -2.00
CA ARG A 54 -14.43 46.69 -3.25
C ARG A 54 -15.15 45.34 -3.07
N ILE A 55 -14.55 44.42 -2.31
CA ILE A 55 -15.21 43.15 -1.94
C ILE A 55 -16.52 43.45 -1.19
N TYR A 56 -16.52 44.43 -0.29
CA TYR A 56 -17.71 44.88 0.43
C TYR A 56 -18.77 45.51 -0.48
N SER A 57 -18.37 46.33 -1.47
CA SER A 57 -19.33 46.90 -2.43
C SER A 57 -19.97 45.83 -3.31
N LEU A 58 -19.21 44.81 -3.70
CA LEU A 58 -19.72 43.67 -4.50
C LEU A 58 -20.70 42.80 -3.70
N LYS A 59 -20.53 42.70 -2.37
CA LYS A 59 -21.48 41.99 -1.48
C LYS A 59 -22.83 42.70 -1.36
N LYS A 60 -22.88 44.04 -1.52
CA LYS A 60 -24.11 44.83 -1.43
C LYS A 60 -24.95 44.80 -2.71
N ASP A 61 -24.37 44.38 -3.84
CA ASP A 61 -25.05 44.30 -5.13
C ASP A 61 -25.59 42.88 -5.32
N GLU A 62 -26.81 42.61 -4.84
CA GLU A 62 -27.42 41.27 -4.77
C GLU A 62 -27.46 40.57 -6.14
N THR A 63 -27.55 41.34 -7.23
CA THR A 63 -27.60 40.83 -8.61
C THR A 63 -26.27 40.21 -9.09
N ILE A 64 -25.14 40.70 -8.59
CA ILE A 64 -23.79 40.18 -8.89
C ILE A 64 -23.42 39.08 -7.88
N TYR A 65 -23.89 39.21 -6.64
CA TYR A 65 -23.67 38.23 -5.57
C TYR A 65 -24.30 36.85 -5.86
N ASP A 66 -25.46 36.80 -6.55
CA ASP A 66 -26.08 35.53 -6.96
C ASP A 66 -25.39 34.87 -8.17
N GLN A 67 -24.72 35.63 -9.03
CA GLN A 67 -23.98 35.08 -10.19
C GLN A 67 -22.65 34.42 -9.79
N PHE A 68 -22.01 34.91 -8.74
CA PHE A 68 -20.85 34.25 -8.13
C PHE A 68 -21.35 33.40 -6.98
N SER A 69 -21.39 32.05 -7.12
CA SER A 69 -21.83 31.17 -6.02
C SER A 69 -21.23 31.66 -4.70
N GLY A 70 -22.04 32.05 -3.69
CA GLY A 70 -21.56 32.78 -2.51
C GLY A 70 -20.37 32.13 -1.78
N LYS A 71 -20.10 30.85 -2.05
CA LYS A 71 -18.88 30.12 -1.71
C LYS A 71 -17.58 30.79 -2.21
N SER A 72 -17.60 31.38 -3.41
CA SER A 72 -16.42 31.96 -4.09
C SER A 72 -15.80 33.15 -3.34
N MET A 73 -16.65 34.04 -2.79
CA MET A 73 -16.19 35.18 -1.99
C MET A 73 -15.65 34.76 -0.62
N VAL A 74 -16.28 33.77 0.01
CA VAL A 74 -15.79 33.18 1.27
C VAL A 74 -14.44 32.51 1.06
N TYR A 75 -14.24 31.81 -0.06
CA TYR A 75 -12.94 31.22 -0.42
C TYR A 75 -11.86 32.28 -0.63
N ALA A 76 -12.15 33.41 -1.29
CA ALA A 76 -11.21 34.52 -1.36
C ALA A 76 -10.85 35.07 0.01
N ALA A 77 -11.85 35.27 0.86
CA ALA A 77 -11.63 35.80 2.19
C ALA A 77 -10.72 34.89 3.02
N GLN A 78 -10.99 33.58 3.01
CA GLN A 78 -10.17 32.55 3.64
C GLN A 78 -8.77 32.40 3.01
N TYR A 79 -8.62 32.69 1.72
CA TYR A 79 -7.35 32.67 1.02
C TYR A 79 -6.50 33.90 1.36
N CYS A 80 -7.10 35.10 1.47
CA CYS A 80 -6.42 36.31 1.93
C CYS A 80 -5.85 36.15 3.35
N THR A 81 -6.65 35.59 4.26
CA THR A 81 -6.18 35.30 5.63
C THR A 81 -5.09 34.22 5.61
N TYR A 82 -5.24 33.16 4.81
CA TYR A 82 -4.21 32.15 4.61
C TYR A 82 -2.87 32.73 4.15
N VAL A 83 -2.85 33.55 3.09
CA VAL A 83 -1.62 34.14 2.55
C VAL A 83 -0.99 35.08 3.58
N ALA A 84 -1.81 35.86 4.31
CA ALA A 84 -1.30 36.74 5.36
C ALA A 84 -0.60 35.95 6.47
N VAL A 85 -1.16 34.80 6.87
CA VAL A 85 -0.56 33.91 7.88
C VAL A 85 0.70 33.22 7.33
N LYS A 86 0.63 32.64 6.13
CA LYS A 86 1.75 31.96 5.44
C LYS A 86 2.97 32.86 5.26
N HIS A 87 2.76 34.16 5.02
CA HIS A 87 3.82 35.14 4.81
C HIS A 87 4.12 36.01 6.04
N HIS A 88 3.63 35.64 7.23
CA HIS A 88 3.91 36.31 8.50
C HIS A 88 3.58 37.82 8.48
N ARG A 89 2.42 38.20 7.92
CA ARG A 89 1.99 39.61 7.76
C ARG A 89 0.91 40.01 8.76
N LEU A 90 1.29 40.21 10.03
CA LEU A 90 0.37 40.55 11.11
C LEU A 90 -0.46 41.82 10.83
N GLU A 91 0.16 42.90 10.34
CA GLU A 91 -0.54 44.17 10.07
C GLU A 91 -1.55 44.08 8.92
N VAL A 92 -1.31 43.19 7.95
CA VAL A 92 -2.28 42.89 6.89
C VAL A 92 -3.45 42.11 7.48
N LEU A 93 -3.17 41.09 8.29
CA LEU A 93 -4.19 40.29 8.97
C LEU A 93 -5.09 41.17 9.86
N LYS A 94 -4.53 42.04 10.70
CA LYS A 94 -5.28 43.00 11.53
C LYS A 94 -6.25 43.86 10.70
N LYS A 95 -5.82 44.33 9.53
CA LYS A 95 -6.65 45.15 8.64
C LYS A 95 -7.78 44.35 7.99
N LEU A 96 -7.54 43.11 7.61
CA LEU A 96 -8.56 42.20 7.08
C LEU A 96 -9.63 41.91 8.14
N LEU A 97 -9.20 41.65 9.38
CA LEU A 97 -10.07 41.29 10.50
C LEU A 97 -10.95 42.42 11.04
N LYS A 98 -10.71 43.69 10.65
CA LYS A 98 -11.61 44.82 10.96
C LYS A 98 -12.98 44.70 10.28
N HIS A 99 -13.14 43.78 9.32
CA HIS A 99 -14.37 43.53 8.59
C HIS A 99 -14.86 42.07 8.81
N PRO A 100 -15.32 41.72 10.03
CA PRO A 100 -15.62 40.34 10.43
C PRO A 100 -16.79 39.71 9.65
N THR A 101 -17.64 40.51 9.01
CA THR A 101 -18.74 40.04 8.15
C THR A 101 -18.27 39.52 6.78
N ILE A 102 -17.02 39.77 6.41
CA ILE A 102 -16.38 39.30 5.16
C ILE A 102 -15.24 38.34 5.48
N PHE A 103 -14.44 38.66 6.49
CA PHE A 103 -13.30 37.85 6.93
C PHE A 103 -13.57 37.34 8.36
N PRO A 104 -14.44 36.33 8.53
CA PRO A 104 -14.67 35.76 9.85
C PRO A 104 -13.37 35.12 10.36
N LEU A 105 -13.09 35.29 11.66
CA LEU A 105 -12.07 34.53 12.35
C LEU A 105 -12.55 33.09 12.44
N GLU A 106 -11.98 32.20 11.65
CA GLU A 106 -12.28 30.77 11.73
C GLU A 106 -11.21 30.05 12.58
N ASN A 107 -11.53 28.82 12.94
CA ASN A 107 -10.64 27.92 13.68
C ASN A 107 -9.33 27.60 12.91
N ARG A 108 -9.31 27.86 11.60
CA ARG A 108 -8.22 27.47 10.69
C ARG A 108 -7.02 28.41 10.77
N GLU A 109 -7.21 29.68 11.11
CA GLU A 109 -6.13 30.68 11.21
C GLU A 109 -5.14 30.33 12.32
N LEU A 110 -5.63 29.85 13.47
CA LEU A 110 -4.79 29.40 14.60
C LEU A 110 -3.99 28.15 14.21
N PHE A 111 -4.62 27.17 13.57
CA PHE A 111 -3.93 25.98 13.07
C PHE A 111 -2.84 26.34 12.04
N ARG A 112 -3.14 27.26 11.13
CA ARG A 112 -2.20 27.74 10.09
C ARG A 112 -1.03 28.53 10.68
N SER A 113 -1.24 29.33 11.73
CA SER A 113 -0.14 30.06 12.36
C SER A 113 0.87 29.11 13.00
N VAL A 114 0.39 27.98 13.55
CA VAL A 114 1.24 26.89 14.04
C VAL A 114 1.93 26.16 12.89
N GLN A 115 1.21 25.82 11.82
CA GLN A 115 1.76 25.15 10.64
C GLN A 115 2.94 25.92 10.02
N PHE A 116 2.84 27.26 9.96
CA PHE A 116 3.86 28.13 9.39
C PHE A 116 4.84 28.73 10.42
N ASN A 117 4.76 28.32 11.69
CA ASN A 117 5.61 28.83 12.77
C ASN A 117 5.58 30.37 12.93
N CYS A 118 4.40 30.97 12.83
CA CYS A 118 4.21 32.42 12.94
C CYS A 118 3.76 32.81 14.35
N GLU A 119 4.72 33.00 15.26
CA GLU A 119 4.47 33.30 16.68
C GLU A 119 3.71 34.62 16.90
N GLU A 120 4.05 35.68 16.18
CA GLU A 120 3.39 36.99 16.32
C GLU A 120 1.90 36.94 15.98
N ILE A 121 1.54 36.21 14.92
CA ILE A 121 0.15 36.01 14.53
C ILE A 121 -0.52 35.08 15.53
N PHE A 122 0.15 34.01 15.97
CA PHE A 122 -0.35 33.10 16.99
C PHE A 122 -0.72 33.84 18.29
N ASP A 123 0.15 34.69 18.82
CA ASP A 123 -0.09 35.45 20.06
C ASP A 123 -1.23 36.47 19.87
N TYR A 124 -1.28 37.15 18.71
CA TYR A 124 -2.39 38.04 18.38
C TYR A 124 -3.73 37.30 18.32
N LEU A 125 -3.74 36.12 17.70
CA LEU A 125 -4.91 35.27 17.57
C LEU A 125 -5.42 34.79 18.94
N LEU A 126 -4.54 34.36 19.84
CA LEU A 126 -4.92 33.99 21.20
C LEU A 126 -5.45 35.17 22.03
N ALA A 127 -4.87 36.36 21.88
CA ALA A 127 -5.30 37.56 22.60
C ALA A 127 -6.70 38.07 22.21
N ASN A 128 -7.21 37.69 21.04
CA ASN A 128 -8.51 38.13 20.52
C ASN A 128 -9.63 37.08 20.71
N ASN A 129 -9.46 36.08 21.60
CA ASN A 129 -10.47 35.08 21.95
C ASN A 129 -11.16 34.43 20.74
N ILE A 130 -10.38 33.77 19.89
CA ILE A 130 -10.91 33.00 18.75
C ILE A 130 -11.83 31.89 19.24
N SER A 131 -12.92 31.66 18.52
CA SER A 131 -13.88 30.58 18.78
C SER A 131 -13.35 29.18 18.45
N CYS A 132 -12.12 28.84 18.85
CA CYS A 132 -11.51 27.54 18.60
C CYS A 132 -11.98 26.54 19.65
N ASN A 133 -12.73 25.52 19.22
CA ASN A 133 -13.18 24.44 20.09
C ASN A 133 -12.03 23.48 20.45
N GLN A 134 -12.27 22.57 21.41
CA GLN A 134 -11.26 21.64 21.91
C GLN A 134 -10.64 20.75 20.80
N ALA A 135 -11.37 20.45 19.74
CA ALA A 135 -10.85 19.72 18.57
C ALA A 135 -9.84 20.56 17.78
N CYS A 136 -10.15 21.82 17.50
CA CYS A 136 -9.26 22.77 16.81
C CYS A 136 -7.93 22.97 17.58
N ILE A 137 -7.97 23.07 18.91
CA ILE A 137 -6.76 23.18 19.75
C ILE A 137 -5.98 21.87 19.72
N GLY A 138 -6.66 20.72 19.77
CA GLY A 138 -6.05 19.40 19.65
C GLY A 138 -5.26 19.22 18.36
N ASP A 139 -5.87 19.55 17.22
CA ASP A 139 -5.22 19.48 15.91
C ASP A 139 -3.98 20.39 15.83
N ALA A 140 -4.05 21.58 16.42
CA ALA A 140 -2.92 22.51 16.48
C ALA A 140 -1.76 21.96 17.34
N ILE A 141 -2.06 21.27 18.46
CA ILE A 141 -1.05 20.61 19.30
C ILE A 141 -0.37 19.48 18.52
N VAL A 142 -1.14 18.65 17.80
CA VAL A 142 -0.59 17.57 16.96
C VAL A 142 0.29 18.15 15.85
N MET A 143 -0.11 19.25 15.21
CA MET A 143 0.69 19.94 14.19
C MET A 143 2.00 20.48 14.76
N ALA A 144 1.96 21.15 15.92
CA ALA A 144 3.17 21.66 16.58
C ALA A 144 4.16 20.53 16.91
N ALA A 145 3.65 19.39 17.42
CA ALA A 145 4.47 18.22 17.71
C ALA A 145 5.04 17.56 16.44
N THR A 146 4.25 17.48 15.36
CA THR A 146 4.67 16.95 14.06
C THR A 146 5.80 17.77 13.42
N LYS A 147 5.86 19.09 13.72
CA LYS A 147 6.89 20.00 13.20
C LYS A 147 8.05 20.27 14.17
N GLY A 148 7.97 19.77 15.39
CA GLY A 148 9.00 20.00 16.41
C GLY A 148 8.94 21.38 17.08
N TYR A 149 7.85 22.12 16.94
CA TYR A 149 7.69 23.49 17.49
C TYR A 149 7.30 23.49 18.96
N LEU A 150 8.25 23.11 19.82
CA LEU A 150 8.04 22.95 21.26
C LEU A 150 7.44 24.21 21.94
N HIS A 151 7.94 25.40 21.59
CA HIS A 151 7.47 26.67 22.17
C HIS A 151 5.98 26.96 21.88
N LEU A 152 5.50 26.73 20.64
CA LEU A 152 4.09 26.90 20.30
C LEU A 152 3.22 25.83 20.96
N MET A 153 3.71 24.59 21.04
CA MET A 153 3.02 23.50 21.72
C MET A 153 2.80 23.82 23.21
N GLN A 154 3.82 24.34 23.89
CA GLN A 154 3.72 24.79 25.29
C GLN A 154 2.66 25.89 25.46
N LYS A 155 2.65 26.88 24.57
CA LYS A 155 1.64 27.96 24.60
C LYS A 155 0.22 27.43 24.38
N LEU A 156 0.03 26.52 23.42
CA LEU A 156 -1.27 25.88 23.13
C LEU A 156 -1.79 25.07 24.33
N ILE A 157 -0.93 24.28 24.97
CA ILE A 157 -1.27 23.49 26.14
C ILE A 157 -1.68 24.39 27.30
N LYS A 158 -0.93 25.49 27.53
CA LYS A 158 -1.25 26.50 28.55
C LYS A 158 -2.59 27.18 28.26
N TYR A 159 -2.86 27.52 27.00
CA TYR A 159 -4.12 28.14 26.60
C TYR A 159 -5.31 27.19 26.78
N ASN A 160 -5.17 25.91 26.39
CA ASN A 160 -6.21 24.90 26.57
C ASN A 160 -6.60 24.72 28.05
N LYS A 161 -5.63 24.83 28.97
CA LYS A 161 -5.87 24.81 30.42
C LYS A 161 -6.78 25.95 30.87
N SER A 162 -6.54 27.17 30.36
CA SER A 162 -7.34 28.36 30.73
C SER A 162 -8.81 28.27 30.28
N ILE A 163 -9.08 27.62 29.15
CA ILE A 163 -10.45 27.40 28.66
C ILE A 163 -11.19 26.38 29.52
N HIS A 164 -10.52 25.30 29.93
CA HIS A 164 -11.11 24.27 30.80
C HIS A 164 -11.41 24.77 32.21
N ASP A 165 -10.56 25.62 32.78
CA ASP A 165 -10.79 26.21 34.10
C ASP A 165 -11.97 27.21 34.09
N ASN A 166 -12.18 27.95 33.00
CA ASN A 166 -13.35 28.82 32.82
C ASN A 166 -14.66 28.03 32.70
N TYR A 167 -14.67 26.89 31.99
CA TYR A 167 -15.84 26.02 31.85
C TYR A 167 -16.30 25.37 33.17
N LYS A 168 -15.39 25.19 34.13
CA LYS A 168 -15.71 24.67 35.48
C LYS A 168 -16.32 25.74 36.39
N ASN A 169 -15.95 27.01 36.22
CA ASN A 169 -16.53 28.10 37.01
C ASN A 169 -17.98 28.41 36.63
N ASP A 170 -18.37 28.24 35.36
CA ASP A 170 -19.76 28.44 34.92
C ASP A 170 -20.71 27.32 35.40
N ASN A 171 -20.20 26.11 35.66
CA ASN A 171 -20.99 24.95 36.10
C ASN A 171 -21.00 24.73 37.63
N ASN A 172 -20.30 25.55 38.42
CA ASN A 172 -20.14 25.36 39.86
C ASN A 172 -21.28 25.94 40.74
N ASN A 173 -22.43 26.25 40.15
CA ASN A 173 -23.63 26.64 40.91
C ASN A 173 -24.51 25.46 41.38
N ASN A 174 -24.04 24.21 41.31
CA ASN A 174 -24.71 23.10 42.01
C ASN A 174 -23.73 22.04 42.55
N SER A 175 -23.55 22.09 43.87
CA SER A 175 -23.30 20.99 44.82
C SER A 175 -22.09 20.04 44.65
N SER A 176 -21.13 20.26 45.56
CA SER A 176 -20.52 19.31 46.51
C SER A 176 -19.60 18.16 46.05
N LYS A 177 -18.35 18.27 46.53
CA LYS A 177 -17.38 17.21 46.89
C LYS A 177 -17.10 16.14 45.83
N SER A 178 -16.20 16.49 44.92
CA SER A 178 -15.22 15.54 44.38
C SER A 178 -13.85 16.20 44.49
N THR A 179 -12.90 15.54 45.13
CA THR A 179 -11.49 15.94 45.16
C THR A 179 -10.98 16.03 43.73
N SER A 180 -11.01 17.25 43.19
CA SER A 180 -10.80 17.51 41.77
C SER A 180 -9.40 17.08 41.35
N TRP A 181 -9.31 16.36 40.23
CA TRP A 181 -8.07 15.98 39.56
C TRP A 181 -7.10 17.17 39.32
N GLN A 182 -7.61 18.40 39.37
CA GLN A 182 -6.83 19.65 39.33
C GLN A 182 -5.89 19.84 40.54
N ASP A 183 -6.27 19.39 41.74
CA ASP A 183 -5.44 19.52 42.95
C ASP A 183 -4.24 18.55 42.94
N ARG A 184 -4.37 17.42 42.24
CA ARG A 184 -3.30 16.42 42.09
C ARG A 184 -2.19 16.89 41.14
N ILE A 185 -2.52 17.71 40.15
CA ILE A 185 -1.55 18.31 39.21
C ILE A 185 -0.73 19.41 39.89
N LEU A 186 -1.34 20.20 40.78
CA LEU A 186 -0.60 21.22 41.54
C LEU A 186 0.38 20.58 42.55
N GLN A 187 0.04 19.42 43.10
CA GLN A 187 0.93 18.61 43.96
C GLN A 187 2.07 17.91 43.19
N ALA A 188 1.90 17.64 41.89
CA ALA A 188 2.94 17.05 41.06
C ALA A 188 4.08 18.04 40.74
N PHE A 189 3.78 19.35 40.67
CA PHE A 189 4.81 20.39 40.52
C PHE A 189 5.70 20.55 41.76
N THR A 190 5.24 20.12 42.95
CA THR A 190 6.02 20.20 44.19
C THR A 190 6.74 18.91 44.58
N ARG A 191 6.43 17.75 43.96
CA ARG A 191 7.03 16.45 44.27
C ARG A 191 8.21 16.06 43.36
N LYS A 192 9.11 17.00 43.04
CA LYS A 192 10.38 16.70 42.36
C LYS A 192 11.45 16.24 43.37
N ARG A 193 11.19 15.15 44.08
CA ARG A 193 12.15 14.32 44.85
C ARG A 193 11.31 13.29 45.62
N GLU A 194 11.76 12.04 45.64
CA GLU A 194 11.10 10.89 46.29
C GLU A 194 10.06 10.17 45.42
N HIS A 195 10.54 9.31 44.51
CA HIS A 195 9.99 7.96 44.28
C HIS A 195 10.90 7.20 43.28
N LYS A 196 12.13 6.92 43.72
CA LYS A 196 12.75 5.60 43.47
C LYS A 196 12.38 4.78 44.70
N GLN A 197 11.84 3.57 44.51
CA GLN A 197 11.28 2.65 45.52
C GLN A 197 9.77 2.82 45.77
N GLN A 198 8.97 2.06 45.03
CA GLN A 198 8.14 0.97 45.60
C GLN A 198 7.45 0.21 44.46
N LYS A 199 7.66 -1.10 44.44
CA LYS A 199 7.08 -2.09 43.53
C LYS A 199 5.80 -2.65 44.15
N GLN A 200 4.87 -3.06 43.28
CA GLN A 200 3.86 -4.11 43.46
C GLN A 200 2.77 -3.90 44.52
N THR A 201 1.51 -3.76 44.08
CA THR A 201 0.40 -4.73 44.22
C THR A 201 -0.90 -4.10 43.65
N GLU A 202 -1.88 -4.96 43.34
CA GLU A 202 -3.33 -4.65 43.12
C GLU A 202 -3.86 -4.63 41.67
N THR A 203 -4.46 -5.77 41.30
CA THR A 203 -5.79 -5.99 40.70
C THR A 203 -6.39 -4.96 39.73
N ASP A 204 -6.60 -5.42 38.50
CA ASP A 204 -7.59 -5.06 37.46
C ASP A 204 -8.19 -3.64 37.49
N PRO A 205 -7.71 -2.70 36.65
CA PRO A 205 -8.33 -1.40 36.47
C PRO A 205 -9.37 -1.45 35.34
N GLN A 206 -10.64 -1.22 35.70
CA GLN A 206 -11.73 -0.89 34.77
C GLN A 206 -11.26 0.05 33.65
N GLU A 207 -11.54 -0.34 32.40
CA GLU A 207 -11.19 0.41 31.17
C GLU A 207 -11.73 1.86 31.21
N ARG A 208 -10.85 2.80 31.54
CA ARG A 208 -11.11 4.23 31.39
C ARG A 208 -10.76 4.65 29.97
N TYR A 209 -11.78 4.97 29.16
CA TYR A 209 -11.59 5.52 27.82
C TYR A 209 -10.87 6.89 27.89
N PRO A 210 -9.80 7.12 27.09
CA PRO A 210 -9.07 8.38 27.09
C PRO A 210 -9.96 9.53 26.58
N THR A 211 -9.86 10.68 27.23
CA THR A 211 -10.58 11.89 26.81
C THR A 211 -10.06 12.41 25.47
N LEU A 212 -10.87 13.20 24.74
CA LEU A 212 -10.45 13.83 23.48
C LEU A 212 -9.13 14.63 23.61
N TYR A 213 -8.83 15.17 24.79
CA TYR A 213 -7.56 15.84 25.06
C TYR A 213 -6.38 14.87 25.18
N GLU A 214 -6.54 13.79 25.92
CA GLU A 214 -5.52 12.75 26.11
C GLU A 214 -5.24 11.99 24.80
N ASP A 215 -6.26 11.77 23.97
CA ASP A 215 -6.09 11.20 22.62
C ASP A 215 -5.26 12.13 21.72
N ASN A 216 -5.54 13.44 21.74
CA ASN A 216 -4.76 14.42 20.97
C ASN A 216 -3.31 14.54 21.46
N LEU A 217 -3.07 14.49 22.78
CA LEU A 217 -1.71 14.44 23.33
C LEU A 217 -0.96 13.16 22.94
N SER A 218 -1.64 12.01 22.97
CA SER A 218 -1.05 10.72 22.57
C SER A 218 -0.77 10.66 21.06
N LYS A 219 -1.63 11.27 20.23
CA LYS A 219 -1.38 11.48 18.78
C LYS A 219 -0.19 12.41 18.54
N ALA A 220 -0.12 13.52 19.26
CA ALA A 220 0.97 14.48 19.17
C ALA A 220 2.32 13.82 19.54
N PHE A 221 2.34 13.03 20.61
CA PHE A 221 3.51 12.28 21.04
C PHE A 221 3.99 11.28 19.99
N ARG A 222 3.09 10.45 19.44
CA ARG A 222 3.42 9.52 18.34
C ARG A 222 3.97 10.24 17.11
N ARG A 223 3.40 11.41 16.76
CA ARG A 223 3.88 12.21 15.64
C ARG A 223 5.26 12.82 15.88
N ALA A 224 5.56 13.24 17.11
CA ALA A 224 6.90 13.71 17.47
C ALA A 224 7.95 12.59 17.31
N VAL A 225 7.61 11.36 17.73
CA VAL A 225 8.48 10.18 17.55
C VAL A 225 8.66 9.83 16.09
N GLN A 226 7.59 9.77 15.30
CA GLN A 226 7.64 9.50 13.85
C GLN A 226 8.50 10.47 13.05
N ASN A 227 8.71 11.69 13.53
CA ASN A 227 9.49 12.72 12.83
C ASN A 227 10.86 12.97 13.51
N GLY A 228 11.26 12.15 14.47
CA GLY A 228 12.59 12.24 15.09
C GLY A 228 12.76 13.42 16.04
N HIS A 229 11.68 14.03 16.54
CA HIS A 229 11.74 15.23 17.39
C HIS A 229 12.00 14.89 18.86
N LEU A 230 13.21 14.40 19.16
CA LEU A 230 13.62 13.97 20.50
C LEU A 230 13.35 15.02 21.58
N HIS A 231 13.60 16.31 21.33
CA HIS A 231 13.36 17.39 22.31
C HIS A 231 11.87 17.57 22.67
N VAL A 232 10.96 17.30 21.73
CA VAL A 232 9.50 17.30 22.00
C VAL A 232 9.11 16.04 22.77
N VAL A 233 9.66 14.88 22.40
CA VAL A 233 9.42 13.60 23.08
C VAL A 233 9.86 13.67 24.54
N VAL A 234 11.08 14.15 24.80
CA VAL A 234 11.61 14.36 26.15
C VAL A 234 10.70 15.28 26.94
N TRP A 235 10.37 16.45 26.40
CA TRP A 235 9.53 17.42 27.11
C TRP A 235 8.12 16.87 27.42
N MET A 236 7.47 16.21 26.47
CA MET A 236 6.14 15.63 26.69
C MET A 236 6.19 14.50 27.71
N GLN A 237 7.22 13.64 27.66
CA GLN A 237 7.40 12.57 28.64
C GLN A 237 7.67 13.13 30.04
N GLU A 238 8.49 14.17 30.18
CA GLU A 238 8.79 14.78 31.48
C GLU A 238 7.61 15.56 32.10
N ASN A 239 6.74 16.15 31.28
CA ASN A 239 5.72 17.10 31.74
C ASN A 239 4.29 16.57 31.63
N LEU A 240 4.04 15.52 30.83
CA LEU A 240 2.69 15.03 30.50
C LEU A 240 2.55 13.51 30.61
N ASN A 241 3.50 12.78 31.20
CA ASN A 241 3.52 11.31 31.24
C ASN A 241 2.17 10.68 31.61
N ASP A 242 1.53 11.20 32.65
CA ASP A 242 0.25 10.69 33.20
C ASP A 242 -0.94 10.82 32.22
N HIS A 243 -0.76 11.54 31.11
CA HIS A 243 -1.77 11.79 30.08
C HIS A 243 -1.41 11.16 28.72
N LEU A 244 -0.30 10.41 28.64
CA LEU A 244 0.18 9.77 27.43
C LEU A 244 -0.19 8.28 27.43
N PHE A 245 -1.33 7.96 26.81
CA PHE A 245 -1.76 6.58 26.58
C PHE A 245 -1.08 6.05 25.33
N CYS A 246 0.12 5.53 25.55
CA CYS A 246 1.06 5.16 24.51
C CYS A 246 1.57 3.75 24.80
N GLY A 247 0.90 2.75 24.23
CA GLY A 247 1.37 1.36 24.30
C GLY A 247 2.65 1.14 23.47
N THR A 248 2.92 -0.11 23.12
CA THR A 248 4.11 -0.54 22.36
C THR A 248 4.36 0.24 21.06
N ARG A 249 3.29 0.76 20.44
CA ARG A 249 3.34 1.47 19.14
C ARG A 249 4.36 2.63 19.11
N VAL A 250 4.67 3.29 20.23
CA VAL A 250 5.63 4.39 20.22
C VAL A 250 7.05 3.90 19.99
N MET A 251 7.47 2.83 20.65
CA MET A 251 8.78 2.23 20.42
C MET A 251 8.85 1.58 19.03
N ASP A 252 7.75 0.97 18.57
CA ASP A 252 7.65 0.42 17.22
C ASP A 252 7.88 1.50 16.15
N LEU A 253 7.30 2.69 16.33
CA LEU A 253 7.50 3.84 15.43
C LEU A 253 8.93 4.38 15.45
N ALA A 254 9.57 4.42 16.63
CA ALA A 254 10.97 4.83 16.73
C ALA A 254 11.89 3.84 16.00
N ALA A 255 11.58 2.55 16.09
CA ALA A 255 12.32 1.49 15.43
C ALA A 255 12.10 1.47 13.90
N GLU A 256 10.85 1.58 13.45
CA GLU A 256 10.45 1.64 12.04
C GLU A 256 11.12 2.80 11.28
N HIS A 257 11.36 3.94 11.93
CA HIS A 257 11.94 5.14 11.32
C HIS A 257 13.43 5.36 11.61
N GLY A 258 14.12 4.42 12.29
CA GLY A 258 15.57 4.51 12.46
C GLY A 258 16.03 5.46 13.58
N TYR A 259 15.16 5.85 14.51
CA TYR A 259 15.51 6.80 15.59
C TYR A 259 16.01 6.11 16.85
N LEU A 260 17.24 5.56 16.79
CA LEU A 260 17.88 4.83 17.89
C LEU A 260 17.92 5.62 19.22
N GLU A 261 18.21 6.92 19.18
CA GLU A 261 18.28 7.75 20.39
C GLU A 261 16.91 7.98 21.05
N ILE A 262 15.84 8.07 20.25
CA ILE A 262 14.47 8.10 20.77
C ILE A 262 14.10 6.73 21.34
N LEU A 263 14.50 5.64 20.67
CA LEU A 263 14.24 4.28 21.12
C LEU A 263 14.90 3.98 22.48
N LYS A 264 16.17 4.35 22.66
CA LYS A 264 16.90 4.28 23.94
C LYS A 264 16.22 5.12 25.02
N TYR A 265 15.90 6.37 24.70
CA TYR A 265 15.22 7.25 25.65
C TYR A 265 13.88 6.68 26.10
N LEU A 266 13.07 6.16 25.18
CA LEU A 266 11.80 5.53 25.49
C LEU A 266 11.98 4.27 26.34
N HIS A 267 12.96 3.41 26.02
CA HIS A 267 13.30 2.23 26.80
C HIS A 267 13.62 2.55 28.26
N ASP A 268 14.43 3.59 28.49
CA ASP A 268 14.85 3.98 29.83
C ASP A 268 13.71 4.63 30.65
N ASN A 269 12.71 5.22 29.99
CA ASN A 269 11.68 6.04 30.62
C ASN A 269 10.27 5.45 30.57
N ARG A 270 10.07 4.31 29.89
CA ARG A 270 8.76 3.66 29.69
C ARG A 270 8.83 2.15 29.92
N GLY A 271 7.75 1.58 30.43
CA GLY A 271 7.69 0.16 30.83
C GLY A 271 6.98 -0.75 29.83
N GLU A 272 6.29 -0.20 28.82
CA GLU A 272 5.47 -0.97 27.88
C GLU A 272 6.28 -1.80 26.88
N GLY A 273 7.54 -1.41 26.62
CA GLY A 273 8.42 -2.09 25.67
C GLY A 273 8.02 -1.93 24.21
N CYS A 274 8.64 -2.74 23.34
CA CYS A 274 8.34 -2.81 21.92
C CYS A 274 7.63 -4.12 21.55
N SER A 275 6.87 -4.12 20.45
CA SER A 275 6.27 -5.32 19.89
C SER A 275 7.13 -5.93 18.79
N SER A 276 6.73 -7.08 18.23
CA SER A 276 7.37 -7.69 17.06
C SER A 276 7.38 -6.76 15.83
N GLU A 277 6.47 -5.78 15.77
CA GLU A 277 6.41 -4.78 14.70
C GLU A 277 7.62 -3.83 14.72
N ALA A 278 8.26 -3.60 15.87
CA ALA A 278 9.48 -2.79 15.94
C ALA A 278 10.63 -3.43 15.14
N LEU A 279 10.82 -4.75 15.31
CA LEU A 279 11.86 -5.49 14.63
C LEU A 279 11.56 -5.61 13.13
N ARG A 280 10.30 -5.92 12.79
CA ARG A 280 9.83 -6.00 11.40
C ARG A 280 10.03 -4.67 10.67
N GLY A 281 9.59 -3.56 11.27
CA GLY A 281 9.72 -2.23 10.70
C GLY A 281 11.17 -1.78 10.55
N ALA A 282 12.02 -2.04 11.55
CA ALA A 282 13.45 -1.77 11.48
C ALA A 282 14.15 -2.59 10.38
N ALA A 283 13.79 -3.86 10.22
CA ALA A 283 14.31 -4.73 9.15
C ALA A 283 13.85 -4.29 7.75
N GLU A 284 12.56 -3.96 7.59
CA GLU A 284 11.97 -3.50 6.33
C GLU A 284 12.67 -2.23 5.79
N HIS A 285 13.11 -1.35 6.70
CA HIS A 285 13.77 -0.09 6.35
C HIS A 285 15.30 -0.11 6.50
N GLY A 286 15.90 -1.28 6.77
CA GLY A 286 17.36 -1.47 6.82
C GLY A 286 18.07 -0.84 8.03
N HIS A 287 17.38 -0.65 9.15
CA HIS A 287 17.91 -0.05 10.37
C HIS A 287 18.65 -1.08 11.25
N LEU A 288 19.80 -1.57 10.78
CA LEU A 288 20.60 -2.62 11.44
C LEU A 288 20.96 -2.28 12.89
N GLU A 289 21.37 -1.05 13.19
CA GLU A 289 21.74 -0.62 14.54
C GLU A 289 20.58 -0.75 15.55
N ILE A 290 19.34 -0.59 15.07
CA ILE A 290 18.14 -0.78 15.90
C ILE A 290 17.84 -2.26 16.11
N ILE A 291 18.04 -3.09 15.09
CA ILE A 291 17.86 -4.56 15.18
C ILE A 291 18.82 -5.14 16.21
N GLU A 292 20.10 -4.75 16.15
CA GLU A 292 21.11 -5.16 17.13
C GLU A 292 20.76 -4.69 18.54
N TRP A 293 20.27 -3.45 18.66
CA TRP A 293 19.86 -2.88 19.94
C TRP A 293 18.63 -3.59 20.53
N ILE A 294 17.60 -3.86 19.72
CA ILE A 294 16.39 -4.59 20.16
C ILE A 294 16.75 -6.03 20.53
N HIS A 295 17.56 -6.71 19.72
CA HIS A 295 17.99 -8.09 19.99
C HIS A 295 18.75 -8.20 21.32
N THR A 296 19.53 -7.18 21.66
CA THR A 296 20.30 -7.13 22.91
C THR A 296 19.41 -6.84 24.13
N ASN A 297 18.42 -5.96 24.00
CA ASN A 297 17.65 -5.43 25.15
C ASN A 297 16.26 -6.08 25.36
N TYR A 298 15.72 -6.75 24.34
CA TYR A 298 14.39 -7.35 24.34
C TYR A 298 14.35 -8.81 23.85
N PRO A 299 15.11 -9.74 24.47
CA PRO A 299 15.19 -11.13 24.01
C PRO A 299 13.90 -11.95 24.22
N TYR A 300 13.00 -11.53 25.11
CA TYR A 300 11.79 -12.29 25.52
C TYR A 300 10.45 -11.68 25.07
N SER A 301 10.43 -10.46 24.52
CA SER A 301 9.21 -9.87 23.92
C SER A 301 9.06 -10.22 22.44
N ILE A 302 9.93 -11.10 21.95
CA ILE A 302 9.74 -11.89 20.75
C ILE A 302 8.71 -12.96 21.14
N ASP A 303 7.48 -12.85 20.63
CA ASP A 303 6.46 -13.88 20.82
C ASP A 303 7.03 -15.26 20.44
N HIS A 304 7.15 -16.14 21.42
CA HIS A 304 7.57 -17.54 21.26
C HIS A 304 6.51 -18.41 20.54
N SER A 305 5.50 -17.80 19.89
CA SER A 305 4.83 -18.44 18.74
C SER A 305 5.79 -18.72 17.56
N ILE A 306 7.05 -18.25 17.67
CA ILE A 306 8.22 -18.72 16.93
C ILE A 306 8.98 -19.82 17.72
N GLU A 307 8.28 -20.84 18.22
CA GLU A 307 8.93 -22.10 18.63
C GLU A 307 8.48 -23.25 17.74
N THR A 308 9.17 -23.37 16.61
CA THR A 308 9.86 -24.61 16.24
C THR A 308 10.94 -24.26 15.23
N VAL A 309 12.16 -24.64 15.59
CA VAL A 309 13.40 -24.59 14.80
C VAL A 309 13.16 -25.00 13.34
N SER A 310 13.45 -24.11 12.38
CA SER A 310 14.16 -24.43 11.14
C SER A 310 14.41 -23.19 10.28
N LEU A 311 15.70 -22.91 10.00
CA LEU A 311 16.26 -22.14 8.89
C LEU A 311 16.25 -20.60 9.05
N PHE A 312 17.41 -19.95 8.98
CA PHE A 312 17.57 -18.50 9.15
C PHE A 312 18.36 -17.81 8.03
N MET A 313 18.91 -18.52 7.03
CA MET A 313 19.83 -17.91 6.06
C MET A 313 19.67 -18.46 4.63
N ASP A 314 19.88 -17.60 3.62
CA ASP A 314 19.73 -17.91 2.18
C ASP A 314 20.50 -19.17 1.72
N TRP A 315 21.66 -19.49 2.34
CA TRP A 315 22.48 -20.66 1.97
C TRP A 315 21.84 -22.01 2.34
N GLU A 316 20.86 -22.03 3.24
CA GLU A 316 20.11 -23.23 3.59
C GLU A 316 19.09 -23.59 2.49
N CYS A 317 18.88 -22.69 1.53
CA CYS A 317 17.80 -22.74 0.56
C CYS A 317 18.29 -22.87 -0.89
N GLY A 318 19.50 -23.38 -1.10
CA GLY A 318 20.01 -23.62 -2.45
C GLY A 318 20.40 -22.32 -3.16
N SER A 319 20.10 -22.23 -4.46
CA SER A 319 20.34 -21.03 -5.29
C SER A 319 19.18 -20.03 -5.29
N VAL A 320 18.34 -20.04 -4.24
CA VAL A 320 17.11 -19.24 -4.18
C VAL A 320 17.02 -18.49 -2.84
N PRO A 321 16.55 -17.22 -2.80
CA PRO A 321 16.43 -16.45 -1.57
C PRO A 321 15.53 -17.12 -0.52
N TYR A 322 15.80 -16.87 0.76
CA TYR A 322 15.10 -17.46 1.92
C TYR A 322 13.57 -17.23 1.91
N SER A 323 13.10 -16.13 1.33
CA SER A 323 11.66 -15.88 1.11
C SER A 323 10.99 -16.90 0.17
N VAL A 324 11.74 -17.45 -0.78
CA VAL A 324 11.29 -18.47 -1.74
C VAL A 324 11.30 -19.87 -1.12
N CYS A 325 12.21 -20.09 -0.17
CA CYS A 325 12.45 -21.36 0.52
C CYS A 325 11.27 -21.84 1.38
N GLN A 326 10.50 -20.91 1.97
CA GLN A 326 9.33 -21.26 2.77
C GLN A 326 8.11 -21.71 1.94
N SER A 327 8.20 -21.71 0.60
CA SER A 327 7.11 -22.15 -0.29
C SER A 327 5.76 -21.51 0.04
N ARG A 328 5.75 -20.25 0.50
CA ARG A 328 4.53 -19.48 0.72
C ARG A 328 4.32 -18.59 -0.48
N ILE A 329 3.32 -18.92 -1.29
CA ILE A 329 2.96 -18.11 -2.46
C ILE A 329 1.60 -17.47 -2.21
N ASN A 330 1.53 -16.16 -2.39
CA ASN A 330 0.27 -15.45 -2.39
C ASN A 330 -0.40 -15.69 -3.75
N ILE A 331 -1.33 -16.64 -3.81
CA ILE A 331 -1.97 -17.08 -5.04
C ILE A 331 -2.86 -15.96 -5.56
N MET A 332 -2.65 -15.58 -6.81
CA MET A 332 -3.47 -14.60 -7.52
C MET A 332 -4.69 -15.27 -8.15
N SER A 333 -5.64 -14.47 -8.62
CA SER A 333 -6.85 -15.00 -9.26
C SER A 333 -6.53 -15.77 -10.54
N GLY A 334 -7.28 -16.84 -10.78
CA GLY A 334 -7.12 -17.70 -11.96
C GLY A 334 -6.38 -19.00 -11.67
N LEU A 335 -6.73 -20.03 -12.44
CA LEU A 335 -6.15 -21.36 -12.33
C LEU A 335 -6.16 -22.02 -13.70
N GLY A 336 -5.14 -22.81 -13.99
CA GLY A 336 -4.94 -23.52 -15.25
C GLY A 336 -4.52 -24.95 -14.98
N TYR A 337 -4.60 -25.81 -15.99
CA TYR A 337 -4.16 -27.18 -15.87
C TYR A 337 -3.45 -27.60 -17.16
N ASP A 338 -2.23 -28.08 -17.00
CA ASP A 338 -1.39 -28.69 -18.04
C ASP A 338 -1.66 -30.20 -18.00
N GLN A 339 -2.35 -30.69 -19.04
CA GLN A 339 -2.78 -32.09 -19.12
C GLN A 339 -1.60 -33.01 -19.41
N ASP A 340 -0.69 -32.56 -20.28
CA ASP A 340 0.49 -33.31 -20.70
C ASP A 340 1.46 -33.58 -19.55
N LYS A 341 1.66 -32.59 -18.67
CA LYS A 341 2.56 -32.69 -17.50
C LYS A 341 1.83 -33.02 -16.20
N ASN A 342 0.50 -33.12 -16.20
CA ASN A 342 -0.32 -33.32 -15.01
C ASN A 342 -0.01 -32.28 -13.91
N LYS A 343 0.01 -31.00 -14.29
CA LYS A 343 0.32 -29.87 -13.40
C LYS A 343 -0.84 -28.90 -13.31
N VAL A 344 -1.13 -28.45 -12.09
CA VAL A 344 -2.00 -27.29 -11.87
C VAL A 344 -1.14 -26.05 -11.98
N MET A 345 -1.41 -25.21 -12.97
CA MET A 345 -0.69 -23.97 -13.25
C MET A 345 -1.39 -22.80 -12.56
N PHE A 346 -0.63 -21.89 -11.96
CA PHE A 346 -1.17 -20.72 -11.30
C PHE A 346 -0.16 -19.57 -11.25
N MET A 347 -0.63 -18.39 -10.87
CA MET A 347 0.22 -17.22 -10.67
C MET A 347 0.19 -16.80 -9.21
N GLY A 348 1.29 -16.23 -8.74
CA GLY A 348 1.33 -15.71 -7.38
C GLY A 348 2.53 -14.82 -7.12
N LYS A 349 2.60 -14.26 -5.91
CA LYS A 349 3.74 -13.47 -5.43
C LYS A 349 4.46 -14.23 -4.34
N LEU A 350 5.79 -14.19 -4.37
CA LEU A 350 6.65 -14.87 -3.39
C LEU A 350 6.86 -14.02 -2.12
N ASP A 351 6.72 -12.70 -2.22
CA ASP A 351 6.77 -11.79 -1.09
C ASP A 351 5.82 -10.58 -1.29
N PRO A 352 5.57 -9.74 -0.27
CA PRO A 352 4.69 -8.57 -0.39
C PRO A 352 5.17 -7.50 -1.39
N SER A 353 6.46 -7.48 -1.75
CA SER A 353 7.11 -6.46 -2.59
C SER A 353 7.59 -6.95 -3.98
N GLY A 354 7.55 -8.25 -4.28
CA GLY A 354 8.55 -8.87 -5.15
C GLY A 354 7.96 -9.88 -6.12
N THR A 355 8.03 -9.51 -7.40
CA THR A 355 7.95 -10.34 -8.61
C THR A 355 6.80 -11.37 -8.67
N VAL A 356 5.85 -11.11 -9.57
CA VAL A 356 4.83 -12.09 -9.92
C VAL A 356 5.51 -13.28 -10.60
N VAL A 357 5.17 -14.51 -10.23
CA VAL A 357 5.70 -15.73 -10.83
C VAL A 357 4.58 -16.62 -11.36
N VAL A 358 4.89 -17.39 -12.40
CA VAL A 358 4.11 -18.56 -12.78
C VAL A 358 4.66 -19.75 -12.00
N ALA A 359 3.78 -20.46 -11.32
CA ALA A 359 4.11 -21.60 -10.49
C ALA A 359 3.19 -22.77 -10.81
N SER A 360 3.60 -23.97 -10.39
CA SER A 360 2.82 -25.18 -10.56
C SER A 360 2.88 -26.11 -9.36
N VAL A 361 1.85 -26.95 -9.23
CA VAL A 361 1.81 -28.08 -8.30
C VAL A 361 1.32 -29.32 -9.02
N SER A 362 1.77 -30.50 -8.59
CA SER A 362 1.31 -31.78 -9.15
C SER A 362 -0.22 -31.94 -9.03
N GLY A 363 -0.87 -32.31 -10.13
CA GLY A 363 -2.31 -32.60 -10.17
C GLY A 363 -2.74 -33.87 -9.44
N SER A 364 -1.78 -34.73 -9.07
CA SER A 364 -1.99 -35.91 -8.21
C SER A 364 -1.74 -35.63 -6.72
N GLY A 365 -1.19 -34.47 -6.36
CA GLY A 365 -0.85 -34.10 -4.98
C GLY A 365 0.54 -34.57 -4.55
N GLY A 366 0.96 -34.17 -3.34
CA GLY A 366 2.19 -34.66 -2.69
C GLY A 366 3.52 -34.07 -3.19
N GLY A 367 3.50 -33.00 -3.99
CA GLY A 367 4.70 -32.32 -4.50
C GLY A 367 4.84 -30.89 -3.99
N ALA A 368 6.08 -30.40 -3.89
CA ALA A 368 6.37 -29.00 -3.58
C ALA A 368 5.92 -28.08 -4.74
N VAL A 369 5.65 -26.81 -4.41
CA VAL A 369 5.40 -25.79 -5.45
C VAL A 369 6.66 -25.64 -6.29
N THR A 370 6.50 -25.72 -7.61
CA THR A 370 7.57 -25.48 -8.57
C THR A 370 7.39 -24.09 -9.17
N ILE A 371 8.42 -23.26 -9.10
CA ILE A 371 8.44 -21.98 -9.82
C ILE A 371 8.85 -22.27 -11.26
N GLU A 372 7.97 -21.99 -12.20
CA GLU A 372 8.23 -22.26 -13.63
C GLU A 372 9.06 -21.11 -14.22
N TYR A 373 8.63 -19.86 -14.01
CA TYR A 373 9.36 -18.66 -14.44
C TYR A 373 8.76 -17.38 -13.82
N PRO A 374 9.57 -16.31 -13.67
CA PRO A 374 9.07 -15.02 -13.22
C PRO A 374 8.41 -14.20 -14.34
N ILE A 375 7.50 -13.30 -13.95
CA ILE A 375 6.93 -12.22 -14.77
C ILE A 375 7.70 -10.94 -14.45
N THR A 376 8.60 -10.52 -15.33
CA THR A 376 9.45 -9.33 -15.15
C THR A 376 9.04 -8.16 -16.05
N THR A 377 7.89 -8.26 -16.72
CA THR A 377 7.29 -7.19 -17.55
C THR A 377 6.56 -6.13 -16.75
N ASP A 378 6.31 -6.34 -15.46
CA ASP A 378 5.61 -5.37 -14.62
C ASP A 378 6.50 -4.15 -14.35
N ILE A 379 6.03 -2.94 -14.73
CA ILE A 379 6.83 -1.70 -14.66
C ILE A 379 6.36 -0.83 -13.47
N ILE A 380 7.30 -0.30 -12.68
CA ILE A 380 7.11 0.67 -11.56
C ILE A 380 6.81 2.10 -12.14
N PRO A 381 6.09 3.02 -11.46
CA PRO A 381 5.19 4.03 -12.08
C PRO A 381 5.69 4.87 -13.27
N GLY A 382 4.81 5.04 -14.27
CA GLY A 382 4.96 5.90 -15.45
C GLY A 382 3.79 5.76 -16.45
N SER A 383 3.80 6.48 -17.58
CA SER A 383 2.72 6.46 -18.60
C SER A 383 2.57 5.15 -19.41
N GLY A 384 3.46 4.18 -19.15
CA GLY A 384 3.46 2.81 -19.68
C GLY A 384 3.23 1.71 -18.63
N PHE A 385 2.78 2.06 -17.41
CA PHE A 385 2.53 1.11 -16.32
C PHE A 385 1.63 -0.06 -16.74
N SER A 386 2.15 -1.28 -16.58
CA SER A 386 1.41 -2.54 -16.60
C SER A 386 1.76 -3.31 -15.32
N VAL A 387 0.74 -3.76 -14.59
CA VAL A 387 0.93 -4.68 -13.45
C VAL A 387 0.04 -5.89 -13.62
N THR A 388 0.62 -7.07 -13.53
CA THR A 388 -0.09 -8.33 -13.61
C THR A 388 -0.97 -8.51 -12.38
N THR A 389 -2.26 -8.79 -12.58
CA THR A 389 -3.27 -8.94 -11.52
C THR A 389 -3.81 -10.37 -11.41
N GLY A 390 -3.49 -11.25 -12.36
CA GLY A 390 -3.81 -12.66 -12.28
C GLY A 390 -3.64 -13.40 -13.59
N MET A 391 -4.14 -14.63 -13.63
CA MET A 391 -4.14 -15.49 -14.80
C MET A 391 -5.55 -15.55 -15.40
N GLN A 392 -5.65 -15.33 -16.71
CA GLN A 392 -6.89 -15.52 -17.46
C GLN A 392 -7.08 -17.00 -17.82
N ALA A 393 -6.04 -17.63 -18.37
CA ALA A 393 -6.06 -19.03 -18.78
C ALA A 393 -4.62 -19.57 -18.94
N TYR A 394 -4.49 -20.89 -18.88
CA TYR A 394 -3.35 -21.62 -19.39
C TYR A 394 -3.83 -22.43 -20.61
N VAL A 395 -3.10 -22.35 -21.72
CA VAL A 395 -3.45 -23.05 -22.98
C VAL A 395 -2.38 -24.10 -23.24
N ASP A 396 -2.74 -25.36 -23.04
CA ASP A 396 -1.84 -26.51 -23.00
C ASP A 396 -1.11 -26.71 -24.33
N SER A 397 -1.86 -26.68 -25.44
CA SER A 397 -1.36 -26.83 -26.80
C SER A 397 -0.29 -25.81 -27.22
N THR A 398 -0.24 -24.66 -26.55
CA THR A 398 0.78 -23.62 -26.80
C THR A 398 1.79 -23.48 -25.66
N ASN A 399 1.54 -24.14 -24.52
CA ASN A 399 2.28 -23.95 -23.27
C ASN A 399 2.39 -22.46 -22.86
N LEU A 400 1.34 -21.67 -23.12
CA LEU A 400 1.30 -20.24 -22.81
C LEU A 400 0.33 -19.94 -21.67
N VAL A 401 0.79 -19.07 -20.77
CA VAL A 401 -0.06 -18.42 -19.77
C VAL A 401 -0.59 -17.12 -20.34
N TYR A 402 -1.91 -17.01 -20.42
CA TYR A 402 -2.60 -15.76 -20.73
C TYR A 402 -2.80 -14.98 -19.43
N THR A 403 -2.08 -13.88 -19.31
CA THR A 403 -2.08 -13.02 -18.13
C THR A 403 -3.21 -12.00 -18.18
N ILE A 404 -3.62 -11.54 -17.01
CA ILE A 404 -4.42 -10.34 -16.82
C ILE A 404 -3.49 -9.27 -16.24
N ALA A 405 -3.38 -8.13 -16.91
CA ALA A 405 -2.65 -6.98 -16.42
C ALA A 405 -3.54 -5.74 -16.32
N SER A 406 -3.21 -4.85 -15.39
CA SER A 406 -3.77 -3.50 -15.29
C SER A 406 -2.84 -2.54 -16.00
N GLN A 407 -3.27 -2.03 -17.15
CA GLN A 407 -2.53 -1.07 -17.95
C GLN A 407 -3.34 0.22 -18.11
N ARG A 408 -2.76 1.35 -17.70
CA ARG A 408 -3.44 2.67 -17.70
C ARG A 408 -4.85 2.62 -17.05
N LEU A 409 -4.95 1.95 -15.90
CA LEU A 409 -6.20 1.74 -15.16
C LEU A 409 -7.27 0.91 -15.90
N SER A 410 -6.90 0.21 -16.98
CA SER A 410 -7.78 -0.72 -17.71
C SER A 410 -7.21 -2.12 -17.64
N GLN A 411 -8.10 -3.12 -17.62
CA GLN A 411 -7.66 -4.51 -17.75
C GLN A 411 -7.11 -4.72 -19.16
N ALA A 412 -6.09 -5.55 -19.30
CA ALA A 412 -5.47 -5.95 -20.56
C ALA A 412 -5.11 -7.43 -20.45
N ILE A 413 -5.36 -8.19 -21.52
CA ILE A 413 -5.16 -9.65 -21.52
C ILE A 413 -4.25 -10.02 -22.68
N GLY A 414 -3.32 -10.93 -22.45
CA GLY A 414 -2.41 -11.44 -23.48
C GLY A 414 -1.51 -12.57 -23.00
N PRO A 415 -0.98 -13.38 -23.93
CA PRO A 415 0.00 -14.40 -23.58
C PRO A 415 1.30 -13.76 -23.12
N TYR A 416 1.89 -14.38 -22.11
CA TYR A 416 3.23 -14.07 -21.65
C TYR A 416 4.25 -15.01 -22.29
N PHE A 417 5.27 -14.42 -22.91
CA PHE A 417 6.37 -15.12 -23.54
C PHE A 417 7.58 -15.11 -22.61
N ALA A 418 7.82 -16.23 -21.93
CA ALA A 418 8.91 -16.36 -20.95
C ALA A 418 10.31 -16.24 -21.57
N ASN A 419 10.47 -16.61 -22.84
CA ASN A 419 11.76 -16.60 -23.55
C ASN A 419 12.31 -15.19 -23.78
N ASN A 420 11.46 -14.19 -23.97
CA ASN A 420 11.85 -12.81 -24.23
C ASN A 420 11.29 -11.82 -23.20
N ASN A 421 10.61 -12.32 -22.16
CA ASN A 421 9.98 -11.53 -21.10
C ASN A 421 9.06 -10.44 -21.68
N THR A 422 8.07 -10.83 -22.48
CA THR A 422 7.08 -9.90 -23.05
C THR A 422 5.65 -10.37 -22.84
N VAL A 423 4.73 -9.42 -22.67
CA VAL A 423 3.27 -9.67 -22.76
C VAL A 423 2.77 -9.02 -24.04
N ASN A 424 2.22 -9.82 -24.94
CA ASN A 424 1.57 -9.29 -26.14
C ASN A 424 0.07 -9.20 -25.90
N TYR A 425 -0.43 -8.04 -25.56
CA TYR A 425 -1.86 -7.89 -25.31
C TYR A 425 -2.69 -8.15 -26.56
N ILE A 426 -3.65 -9.07 -26.41
CA ILE A 426 -4.63 -9.43 -27.44
C ILE A 426 -5.92 -8.62 -27.29
N TRP A 427 -6.20 -8.11 -26.07
CA TRP A 427 -7.43 -7.40 -25.76
C TRP A 427 -7.24 -6.34 -24.67
N TYR A 428 -7.99 -5.23 -24.78
CA TYR A 428 -7.97 -4.09 -23.85
C TYR A 428 -9.39 -3.62 -23.46
N PRO A 429 -10.06 -4.30 -22.53
CA PRO A 429 -11.39 -3.88 -22.08
C PRO A 429 -11.27 -2.70 -21.09
N ARG A 430 -11.69 -1.51 -21.51
CA ARG A 430 -11.76 -0.33 -20.62
C ARG A 430 -12.97 -0.41 -19.69
N GLY A 431 -12.75 -0.74 -18.42
CA GLY A 431 -13.77 -0.64 -17.36
C GLY A 431 -14.79 -1.79 -17.30
N PHE A 432 -14.53 -2.92 -17.98
CA PHE A 432 -15.44 -4.07 -18.00
C PHE A 432 -14.67 -5.39 -17.83
N GLN A 433 -15.30 -6.37 -17.21
CA GLN A 433 -14.79 -7.74 -17.13
C GLN A 433 -14.85 -8.41 -18.52
N LEU A 434 -13.79 -9.12 -18.88
CA LEU A 434 -13.72 -9.92 -20.11
C LEU A 434 -13.77 -11.41 -19.76
N ALA A 435 -14.75 -12.11 -20.32
CA ALA A 435 -14.75 -13.57 -20.33
C ALA A 435 -14.02 -14.08 -21.58
N THR A 436 -13.18 -15.10 -21.42
CA THR A 436 -12.55 -15.80 -22.54
C THR A 436 -12.64 -17.31 -22.33
N TYR A 437 -12.76 -18.07 -23.42
CA TYR A 437 -12.61 -19.51 -23.40
C TYR A 437 -11.79 -19.97 -24.60
N PHE A 438 -10.74 -20.73 -24.33
CA PHE A 438 -9.86 -21.32 -25.34
C PHE A 438 -10.31 -22.75 -25.59
N ASP A 439 -10.91 -22.99 -26.74
CA ASP A 439 -11.37 -24.31 -27.16
C ASP A 439 -10.25 -25.01 -27.93
N GLU A 440 -9.44 -25.81 -27.21
CA GLU A 440 -8.26 -26.47 -27.75
C GLU A 440 -8.57 -27.55 -28.78
N SER A 441 -9.77 -28.16 -28.77
CA SER A 441 -10.12 -29.19 -29.75
C SER A 441 -10.32 -28.61 -31.15
N ASP A 442 -10.86 -27.40 -31.22
CA ASP A 442 -11.20 -26.75 -32.48
C ASP A 442 -10.28 -25.55 -32.79
N GLN A 443 -9.32 -25.27 -31.90
CA GLN A 443 -8.42 -24.11 -31.96
C GLN A 443 -9.19 -22.79 -32.10
N ARG A 444 -10.23 -22.61 -31.28
CA ARG A 444 -11.11 -21.44 -31.29
C ARG A 444 -11.03 -20.67 -29.98
N LEU A 445 -10.91 -19.34 -30.08
CA LEU A 445 -11.07 -18.44 -28.95
C LEU A 445 -12.48 -17.86 -28.97
N TYR A 446 -13.18 -17.95 -27.84
CA TYR A 446 -14.44 -17.26 -27.61
C TYR A 446 -14.23 -16.13 -26.61
N THR A 447 -14.77 -14.95 -26.87
CA THR A 447 -14.67 -13.80 -25.97
C THR A 447 -16.03 -13.15 -25.73
N CYS A 448 -16.23 -12.58 -24.54
CA CYS A 448 -17.40 -11.77 -24.24
C CYS A 448 -17.05 -10.54 -23.40
N THR A 449 -17.38 -9.36 -23.92
CA THR A 449 -17.28 -8.06 -23.24
C THR A 449 -18.52 -7.23 -23.53
N PHE A 450 -18.63 -6.74 -24.76
CA PHE A 450 -19.81 -6.13 -25.36
C PHE A 450 -20.23 -7.00 -26.53
N GLY A 451 -20.84 -8.12 -26.19
CA GLY A 451 -21.25 -9.12 -27.16
C GLY A 451 -20.28 -10.27 -27.22
N MET A 452 -20.72 -11.32 -27.91
CA MET A 452 -19.99 -12.57 -28.02
C MET A 452 -19.27 -12.66 -29.35
N TRP A 453 -18.00 -13.03 -29.28
CA TRP A 453 -17.13 -13.10 -30.44
C TRP A 453 -16.41 -14.44 -30.48
N ARG A 454 -16.10 -14.88 -31.70
CA ARG A 454 -15.30 -16.08 -31.98
C ARG A 454 -14.14 -15.73 -32.89
N ALA A 455 -12.94 -16.20 -32.56
CA ALA A 455 -11.80 -16.25 -33.45
C ALA A 455 -11.41 -17.71 -33.68
N ASN A 456 -11.07 -18.09 -34.92
CA ASN A 456 -10.71 -19.47 -35.27
C ASN A 456 -9.20 -19.74 -35.15
N TYR A 457 -8.57 -19.15 -34.15
CA TYR A 457 -7.17 -19.35 -33.79
C TYR A 457 -6.92 -18.85 -32.36
N PHE A 458 -5.76 -19.19 -31.80
CA PHE A 458 -5.28 -18.61 -30.56
C PHE A 458 -4.39 -17.40 -30.82
N PRO A 459 -4.83 -16.18 -30.46
CA PRO A 459 -4.07 -14.99 -30.74
C PRO A 459 -2.84 -14.90 -29.84
N THR A 460 -1.72 -14.53 -30.45
CA THR A 460 -0.43 -14.23 -29.80
C THR A 460 -0.10 -12.74 -29.79
N GLY A 461 -1.03 -11.92 -30.29
CA GLY A 461 -1.00 -10.47 -30.36
C GLY A 461 -2.42 -9.94 -30.65
N PHE A 462 -2.54 -8.66 -31.00
CA PHE A 462 -3.85 -8.06 -31.30
C PHE A 462 -4.67 -8.91 -32.28
N ILE A 463 -5.92 -9.18 -31.92
CA ILE A 463 -6.84 -9.97 -32.74
C ILE A 463 -7.15 -9.20 -34.02
N ASP A 464 -6.90 -9.83 -35.17
CA ASP A 464 -7.32 -9.31 -36.47
C ASP A 464 -8.85 -9.35 -36.56
N GLN A 465 -9.46 -8.18 -36.78
CA GLN A 465 -10.91 -8.02 -36.92
C GLN A 465 -11.46 -8.82 -38.11
N SER A 466 -10.67 -9.05 -39.16
CA SER A 466 -11.07 -9.87 -40.30
C SER A 466 -11.27 -11.35 -39.95
N GLN A 467 -10.67 -11.79 -38.84
CA GLN A 467 -10.72 -13.16 -38.35
C GLN A 467 -11.57 -13.32 -37.08
N GLN A 468 -12.31 -12.26 -36.72
CA GLN A 468 -13.22 -12.22 -35.59
C GLN A 468 -14.67 -12.22 -36.08
N PHE A 469 -15.46 -13.17 -35.60
CA PHE A 469 -16.86 -13.34 -35.98
C PHE A 469 -17.76 -12.98 -34.80
N ALA A 470 -18.74 -12.11 -35.02
CA ALA A 470 -19.81 -11.88 -34.05
C ALA A 470 -20.70 -13.14 -33.99
N MET A 471 -20.87 -13.71 -32.79
CA MET A 471 -21.76 -14.85 -32.61
C MET A 471 -23.23 -14.41 -32.61
N LEU A 472 -23.52 -13.22 -32.09
CA LEU A 472 -24.87 -12.65 -32.03
C LEU A 472 -24.99 -11.47 -33.01
N GLU A 473 -26.21 -11.17 -33.47
CA GLU A 473 -26.48 -9.98 -34.29
C GLU A 473 -26.14 -8.66 -33.56
N ASP A 474 -25.64 -7.66 -34.30
CA ASP A 474 -25.01 -6.42 -33.77
C ASP A 474 -25.89 -5.61 -32.80
N SER A 475 -27.22 -5.61 -32.96
CA SER A 475 -28.13 -4.89 -32.07
C SER A 475 -28.19 -5.47 -30.64
N ALA A 476 -27.87 -6.76 -30.49
CA ALA A 476 -27.88 -7.49 -29.23
C ALA A 476 -26.49 -7.66 -28.60
N ALA A 477 -25.44 -7.33 -29.34
CA ALA A 477 -24.05 -7.42 -28.89
C ALA A 477 -23.78 -6.46 -27.72
N TYR A 478 -24.23 -5.21 -27.78
CA TYR A 478 -23.87 -4.20 -26.77
C TYR A 478 -24.49 -4.36 -25.38
N ASP A 479 -25.48 -5.25 -25.23
CA ASP A 479 -26.22 -5.51 -23.99
C ASP A 479 -25.75 -6.79 -23.26
N THR A 480 -24.75 -7.49 -23.81
CA THR A 480 -24.32 -8.79 -23.27
C THR A 480 -22.92 -8.65 -22.69
N ARG A 481 -22.84 -8.62 -21.35
CA ARG A 481 -21.59 -8.69 -20.57
C ARG A 481 -21.49 -10.05 -19.91
N CYS A 482 -20.29 -10.64 -19.93
CA CYS A 482 -20.06 -11.95 -19.35
C CYS A 482 -18.82 -11.95 -18.46
N SER A 483 -18.88 -12.76 -17.41
CA SER A 483 -17.79 -12.98 -16.47
C SER A 483 -17.00 -14.25 -16.82
N PHE A 484 -17.69 -15.30 -17.32
CA PHE A 484 -17.07 -16.57 -17.68
C PHE A 484 -17.74 -17.23 -18.89
N ILE A 485 -16.97 -18.04 -19.62
CA ILE A 485 -17.42 -18.90 -20.72
C ILE A 485 -16.80 -20.29 -20.50
N GLY A 486 -17.55 -21.35 -20.77
CA GLY A 486 -17.06 -22.73 -20.78
C GLY A 486 -17.83 -23.58 -21.77
N ARG A 487 -17.29 -24.74 -22.16
CA ARG A 487 -17.91 -25.60 -23.18
C ARG A 487 -18.34 -26.94 -22.61
N ALA A 488 -19.54 -27.38 -22.98
CA ALA A 488 -19.96 -28.77 -22.86
C ALA A 488 -20.72 -29.20 -24.12
N GLY A 489 -20.24 -30.29 -24.73
CA GLY A 489 -20.74 -30.77 -26.01
C GLY A 489 -20.61 -29.73 -27.13
N SER A 490 -21.74 -29.45 -27.79
CA SER A 490 -21.88 -28.44 -28.84
C SER A 490 -22.14 -27.02 -28.32
N ASN A 491 -22.32 -26.86 -27.01
CA ASN A 491 -22.81 -25.61 -26.43
C ASN A 491 -21.73 -24.92 -25.60
N LEU A 492 -21.77 -23.59 -25.62
CA LEU A 492 -21.06 -22.72 -24.70
C LEU A 492 -22.02 -22.29 -23.59
N TYR A 493 -21.55 -22.40 -22.35
CA TYR A 493 -22.21 -21.94 -21.15
C TYR A 493 -21.56 -20.65 -20.69
N ILE A 494 -22.40 -19.66 -20.36
CA ILE A 494 -21.99 -18.27 -20.20
C ILE A 494 -22.55 -17.75 -18.90
N ILE A 495 -21.68 -17.16 -18.11
CA ILE A 495 -22.03 -16.54 -16.84
C ILE A 495 -22.09 -15.03 -17.02
N GLN A 496 -23.20 -14.44 -16.63
CA GLN A 496 -23.41 -13.00 -16.67
C GLN A 496 -23.75 -12.50 -15.27
N TYR A 497 -23.20 -11.34 -14.91
CA TYR A 497 -23.50 -10.69 -13.63
C TYR A 497 -24.63 -9.67 -13.78
N GLN A 498 -25.59 -9.67 -12.86
CA GLN A 498 -26.73 -8.75 -12.84
C GLN A 498 -26.64 -7.80 -11.64
N TYR A 499 -26.38 -6.51 -11.91
CA TYR A 499 -26.22 -5.49 -10.87
C TYR A 499 -27.50 -5.22 -10.07
N ASP A 500 -28.66 -5.24 -10.72
CA ASP A 500 -29.95 -4.84 -10.14
C ASP A 500 -30.86 -6.02 -9.75
N SER A 501 -30.30 -7.23 -9.59
CA SER A 501 -31.06 -8.46 -9.37
C SER A 501 -30.73 -9.14 -8.04
N PRO A 502 -31.73 -9.76 -7.36
CA PRO A 502 -31.45 -10.66 -6.23
C PRO A 502 -30.70 -11.92 -6.67
N PHE A 503 -30.79 -12.28 -7.96
CA PHE A 503 -29.99 -13.33 -8.57
C PHE A 503 -28.75 -12.70 -9.20
N ARG A 504 -27.62 -12.84 -8.51
CA ARG A 504 -26.38 -12.12 -8.86
C ARG A 504 -25.76 -12.60 -10.16
N SER A 505 -25.91 -13.89 -10.48
CA SER A 505 -25.33 -14.48 -11.69
C SER A 505 -26.39 -15.26 -12.45
N THR A 506 -26.46 -15.10 -13.77
CA THR A 506 -27.27 -15.93 -14.66
C THR A 506 -26.39 -16.80 -15.54
N VAL A 507 -26.81 -18.04 -15.73
CA VAL A 507 -26.19 -19.00 -16.64
C VAL A 507 -27.05 -19.13 -17.86
N SER A 508 -26.46 -18.93 -19.03
CA SER A 508 -27.13 -19.09 -20.32
C SER A 508 -26.28 -19.94 -21.26
N THR A 509 -26.92 -20.50 -22.27
CA THR A 509 -26.27 -21.38 -23.25
C THR A 509 -26.49 -20.87 -24.68
N ILE A 510 -25.49 -21.10 -25.53
CA ILE A 510 -25.49 -20.80 -26.97
C ILE A 510 -24.75 -21.90 -27.73
N ASP A 511 -25.18 -22.19 -28.96
CA ASP A 511 -24.44 -23.10 -29.85
C ASP A 511 -23.09 -22.49 -30.21
N ARG A 512 -22.00 -23.26 -30.07
CA ARG A 512 -20.62 -22.80 -30.32
C ARG A 512 -20.36 -22.43 -31.79
N ASN A 513 -21.14 -22.98 -32.72
CA ASN A 513 -21.04 -22.70 -34.15
C ASN A 513 -21.89 -21.51 -34.59
N CYS A 514 -22.67 -20.92 -33.70
CA CYS A 514 -23.48 -19.74 -33.98
C CYS A 514 -22.61 -18.57 -34.50
N VAL A 515 -23.07 -17.94 -35.59
CA VAL A 515 -22.48 -16.74 -36.21
C VAL A 515 -23.64 -15.86 -36.65
N GLY A 516 -23.72 -14.64 -36.10
CA GLY A 516 -24.80 -13.70 -36.39
C GLY A 516 -26.20 -14.21 -36.05
N CYS A 517 -26.37 -14.99 -34.97
CA CYS A 517 -27.72 -15.45 -34.59
C CYS A 517 -28.47 -14.39 -33.76
N ALA A 518 -29.79 -14.35 -33.90
CA ALA A 518 -30.62 -13.50 -33.05
C ALA A 518 -30.54 -13.94 -31.57
N LYS A 519 -30.25 -13.00 -30.66
CA LYS A 519 -30.10 -13.27 -29.21
C LYS A 519 -31.33 -13.98 -28.62
N ALA A 520 -32.53 -13.58 -29.04
CA ALA A 520 -33.78 -14.15 -28.52
C ALA A 520 -33.95 -15.66 -28.80
N THR A 521 -33.34 -16.18 -29.87
CA THR A 521 -33.47 -17.59 -30.27
C THR A 521 -32.21 -18.41 -29.98
N ALA A 522 -31.03 -17.78 -30.04
CA ALA A 522 -29.76 -18.47 -29.83
C ALA A 522 -29.31 -18.54 -28.36
N PHE A 523 -29.78 -17.60 -27.52
CA PHE A 523 -29.30 -17.45 -26.15
C PHE A 523 -30.38 -17.92 -25.17
N THR A 524 -30.19 -19.12 -24.60
CA THR A 524 -31.18 -19.74 -23.73
C THR A 524 -30.77 -19.64 -22.26
N LEU A 525 -31.64 -19.09 -21.40
CA LEU A 525 -31.41 -19.07 -19.96
C LEU A 525 -31.46 -20.50 -19.39
N VAL A 526 -30.42 -20.89 -18.66
CA VAL A 526 -30.30 -22.19 -17.99
C VAL A 526 -30.64 -22.08 -16.51
N ALA A 527 -30.07 -21.11 -15.80
CA ALA A 527 -30.28 -20.94 -14.36
C ALA A 527 -30.01 -19.51 -13.88
N SER A 528 -30.65 -19.12 -12.78
CA SER A 528 -30.40 -17.87 -12.06
C SER A 528 -29.87 -18.19 -10.66
N LEU A 529 -28.62 -17.83 -10.39
CA LEU A 529 -27.89 -18.21 -9.18
C LEU A 529 -28.02 -17.11 -8.10
N PRO A 530 -28.18 -17.48 -6.82
CA PRO A 530 -28.30 -16.52 -5.71
C PRO A 530 -26.96 -15.94 -5.23
N PHE A 531 -25.84 -16.25 -5.90
CA PHE A 531 -24.50 -15.83 -5.51
C PHE A 531 -23.66 -15.35 -6.70
N GLU A 532 -22.61 -14.62 -6.37
CA GLU A 532 -21.62 -14.15 -7.34
C GLU A 532 -20.62 -15.28 -7.66
N VAL A 533 -20.46 -15.56 -8.95
CA VAL A 533 -19.51 -16.57 -9.43
C VAL A 533 -18.13 -15.92 -9.59
N THR A 534 -17.10 -16.55 -9.00
CA THR A 534 -15.69 -16.11 -9.09
C THR A 534 -14.79 -17.08 -9.84
N GLY A 535 -15.31 -18.25 -10.20
CA GLY A 535 -14.67 -19.21 -11.09
C GLY A 535 -15.71 -20.12 -11.71
N PHE A 536 -15.48 -20.57 -12.94
CA PHE A 536 -16.45 -21.38 -13.67
C PHE A 536 -15.72 -22.45 -14.47
N ALA A 537 -16.24 -23.67 -14.41
CA ALA A 537 -15.87 -24.75 -15.30
C ALA A 537 -17.10 -25.61 -15.57
N VAL A 538 -17.10 -26.33 -16.70
CA VAL A 538 -18.24 -27.14 -17.11
C VAL A 538 -17.73 -28.35 -17.88
N ASN A 539 -18.41 -29.49 -17.74
CA ASN A 539 -18.24 -30.66 -18.57
C ASN A 539 -19.60 -31.16 -19.07
N ASN A 540 -19.60 -32.29 -19.78
CA ASN A 540 -20.82 -32.87 -20.34
C ASN A 540 -21.83 -33.39 -19.29
N ALA A 541 -21.48 -33.37 -17.99
CA ALA A 541 -22.35 -33.82 -16.91
C ALA A 541 -22.91 -32.67 -16.07
N ALA A 542 -22.08 -31.70 -15.70
CA ALA A 542 -22.46 -30.62 -14.78
C ALA A 542 -21.61 -29.35 -14.96
N MET A 543 -22.13 -28.26 -14.40
CA MET A 543 -21.47 -26.99 -14.21
C MET A 543 -20.92 -26.88 -12.79
N TYR A 544 -19.74 -26.27 -12.68
CA TYR A 544 -19.03 -26.06 -11.43
C TYR A 544 -18.76 -24.57 -11.23
N PHE A 545 -19.15 -24.05 -10.06
CA PHE A 545 -19.05 -22.64 -9.72
C PHE A 545 -18.19 -22.46 -8.48
N GLY A 546 -17.17 -21.62 -8.57
CA GLY A 546 -16.48 -21.08 -7.42
C GLY A 546 -17.16 -19.81 -6.93
N THR A 547 -17.24 -19.64 -5.60
CA THR A 547 -17.77 -18.42 -4.98
C THR A 547 -16.87 -17.97 -3.83
N LYS A 548 -16.89 -16.67 -3.54
CA LYS A 548 -16.25 -16.08 -2.36
C LYS A 548 -17.17 -15.02 -1.74
N ALA A 549 -17.03 -14.79 -0.44
CA ALA A 549 -17.78 -13.75 0.24
C ALA A 549 -17.39 -12.37 -0.32
N GLY A 550 -18.38 -11.55 -0.61
CA GLY A 550 -18.23 -10.20 -1.14
C GLY A 550 -19.31 -9.28 -0.59
N TYR A 551 -19.36 -8.05 -1.11
CA TYR A 551 -20.30 -7.03 -0.64
C TYR A 551 -21.78 -7.44 -0.78
N TYR A 552 -22.08 -8.36 -1.72
CA TYR A 552 -23.43 -8.70 -2.14
C TYR A 552 -23.85 -10.15 -1.89
N SER A 553 -22.94 -11.01 -1.44
CA SER A 553 -23.20 -12.42 -1.14
C SER A 553 -22.19 -12.94 -0.13
N ASN A 554 -22.67 -13.69 0.87
CA ASN A 554 -21.82 -14.36 1.86
C ASN A 554 -21.50 -15.81 1.48
N GLU A 555 -21.99 -16.29 0.34
CA GLU A 555 -21.78 -17.68 -0.09
C GLU A 555 -20.33 -17.90 -0.53
N THR A 556 -19.70 -18.90 0.08
CA THR A 556 -18.32 -19.31 -0.19
C THR A 556 -18.28 -20.79 -0.51
N GLY A 557 -17.51 -21.19 -1.52
CA GLY A 557 -17.37 -22.60 -1.84
C GLY A 557 -17.23 -22.95 -3.31
N VAL A 558 -17.27 -24.26 -3.55
CA VAL A 558 -17.46 -24.84 -4.89
C VAL A 558 -18.85 -25.46 -4.92
N PHE A 559 -19.64 -25.14 -5.95
CA PHE A 559 -20.99 -25.66 -6.17
C PHE A 559 -21.06 -26.43 -7.48
N GLU A 560 -21.84 -27.50 -7.50
CA GLU A 560 -22.15 -28.33 -8.67
C GLU A 560 -23.63 -28.20 -9.01
N LEU A 561 -23.94 -27.97 -10.30
CA LEU A 561 -25.31 -27.91 -10.83
C LEU A 561 -25.39 -28.74 -12.11
N PRO A 562 -26.39 -29.62 -12.28
CA PRO A 562 -26.60 -30.33 -13.53
C PRO A 562 -26.81 -29.39 -14.72
N LEU A 563 -26.47 -29.84 -15.94
CA LEU A 563 -26.67 -29.04 -17.17
C LEU A 563 -28.14 -28.63 -17.42
N SER A 564 -29.10 -29.28 -16.76
CA SER A 564 -30.52 -28.91 -16.83
C SER A 564 -30.86 -27.60 -16.12
N GLY A 565 -29.97 -27.06 -15.29
CA GLY A 565 -30.21 -25.83 -14.52
C GLY A 565 -31.13 -25.98 -13.31
N ASP A 566 -31.47 -27.22 -12.93
CA ASP A 566 -32.39 -27.52 -11.83
C ASP A 566 -31.76 -27.16 -10.47
N LEU A 567 -32.12 -26.00 -9.93
CA LEU A 567 -31.57 -25.46 -8.68
C LEU A 567 -31.86 -26.34 -7.45
N SER A 568 -32.86 -27.22 -7.50
CA SER A 568 -33.11 -28.18 -6.40
C SER A 568 -31.98 -29.21 -6.24
N LYS A 569 -31.17 -29.39 -7.29
CA LYS A 569 -30.01 -30.29 -7.34
C LYS A 569 -28.68 -29.57 -7.14
N LEU A 570 -28.71 -28.28 -6.78
CA LEU A 570 -27.52 -27.51 -6.49
C LEU A 570 -26.80 -28.10 -5.26
N ARG A 571 -25.60 -28.63 -5.46
CA ARG A 571 -24.82 -29.30 -4.42
C ARG A 571 -23.58 -28.48 -4.07
N LYS A 572 -23.38 -28.20 -2.78
CA LYS A 572 -22.12 -27.62 -2.28
C LYS A 572 -21.08 -28.72 -2.11
N LEU A 573 -19.94 -28.60 -2.78
CA LEU A 573 -18.83 -29.56 -2.77
C LEU A 573 -17.72 -29.16 -1.78
N SER A 574 -17.51 -27.87 -1.58
CA SER A 574 -16.52 -27.30 -0.66
C SER A 574 -17.05 -25.99 -0.10
N SER A 575 -16.63 -25.62 1.11
CA SER A 575 -16.94 -24.32 1.74
C SER A 575 -15.78 -23.31 1.66
N LYS A 576 -14.63 -23.70 1.09
CA LYS A 576 -13.49 -22.79 0.96
C LYS A 576 -13.80 -21.67 -0.06
N PRO A 577 -13.50 -20.39 0.23
CA PRO A 577 -13.68 -19.30 -0.73
C PRO A 577 -12.80 -19.51 -1.97
N VAL A 578 -13.33 -19.33 -3.17
CA VAL A 578 -12.65 -19.67 -4.44
C VAL A 578 -12.22 -18.41 -5.20
N ILE A 579 -10.97 -18.40 -5.67
CA ILE A 579 -10.38 -17.32 -6.50
C ILE A 579 -9.89 -17.79 -7.88
N GLY A 580 -9.86 -19.10 -8.12
CA GLY A 580 -9.56 -19.71 -9.40
C GLY A 580 -10.14 -21.11 -9.45
N LEU A 581 -10.64 -21.52 -10.61
CA LEU A 581 -11.29 -22.82 -10.79
C LEU A 581 -10.92 -23.35 -12.17
N SER A 582 -10.50 -24.61 -12.23
CA SER A 582 -10.16 -25.32 -13.46
C SER A 582 -10.69 -26.74 -13.39
N LEU A 583 -10.87 -27.37 -14.54
CA LEU A 583 -11.37 -28.73 -14.65
C LEU A 583 -10.43 -29.53 -15.56
N ASN A 584 -10.06 -30.72 -15.13
CA ASN A 584 -9.45 -31.72 -16.00
C ASN A 584 -10.10 -33.09 -15.77
N GLY A 585 -10.66 -33.67 -16.83
CA GLY A 585 -11.36 -34.96 -16.78
C GLY A 585 -12.41 -35.03 -15.66
N ASN A 586 -12.23 -35.98 -14.74
CA ASN A 586 -13.10 -36.19 -13.57
C ASN A 586 -12.58 -35.46 -12.32
N SER A 587 -11.95 -34.30 -12.46
CA SER A 587 -11.41 -33.55 -11.32
C SER A 587 -11.59 -32.05 -11.47
N VAL A 588 -12.13 -31.43 -10.42
CA VAL A 588 -12.20 -29.97 -10.29
C VAL A 588 -11.03 -29.53 -9.43
N TYR A 589 -10.25 -28.59 -9.93
CA TYR A 589 -9.16 -27.95 -9.21
C TYR A 589 -9.58 -26.54 -8.85
N PHE A 590 -9.29 -26.10 -7.63
CA PHE A 590 -9.61 -24.74 -7.21
C PHE A 590 -8.53 -24.15 -6.31
N SER A 591 -8.28 -22.85 -6.47
CA SER A 591 -7.45 -22.06 -5.58
C SER A 591 -8.34 -21.22 -4.65
N SER A 592 -7.87 -21.00 -3.44
CA SER A 592 -8.62 -20.35 -2.37
C SER A 592 -7.91 -19.13 -1.78
N THR A 593 -8.67 -18.24 -1.14
CA THR A 593 -8.14 -17.03 -0.49
C THR A 593 -7.18 -17.30 0.67
N ASP A 594 -7.16 -18.53 1.17
CA ASP A 594 -6.23 -19.02 2.19
C ASP A 594 -4.87 -19.48 1.60
N ASN A 595 -4.62 -19.20 0.31
CA ASN A 595 -3.45 -19.65 -0.44
C ASN A 595 -3.30 -21.18 -0.49
N SER A 596 -4.43 -21.89 -0.57
CA SER A 596 -4.43 -23.32 -0.84
C SER A 596 -4.91 -23.65 -2.25
N ILE A 597 -4.39 -24.75 -2.80
CA ILE A 597 -4.90 -25.39 -4.03
C ILE A 597 -5.45 -26.74 -3.62
N SER A 598 -6.68 -27.02 -4.03
CA SER A 598 -7.39 -28.25 -3.68
C SER A 598 -8.01 -28.88 -4.92
N LYS A 599 -8.21 -30.20 -4.85
CA LYS A 599 -8.81 -31.04 -5.88
C LYS A 599 -10.08 -31.69 -5.35
N ILE A 600 -11.13 -31.73 -6.17
CA ILE A 600 -12.35 -32.49 -5.92
C ILE A 600 -12.41 -33.62 -6.94
N ASP A 601 -12.50 -34.86 -6.46
CA ASP A 601 -12.65 -36.04 -7.32
C ASP A 601 -14.13 -36.25 -7.70
N LEU A 602 -14.44 -36.11 -8.99
CA LEU A 602 -15.77 -36.28 -9.57
C LEU A 602 -16.08 -37.74 -9.96
N SER A 603 -15.14 -38.67 -9.83
CA SER A 603 -15.42 -40.09 -10.05
C SER A 603 -16.15 -40.72 -8.86
N GLN A 604 -15.98 -40.15 -7.67
CA GLN A 604 -16.60 -40.64 -6.43
C GLN A 604 -17.89 -39.89 -6.10
N GLN A 605 -18.88 -40.62 -5.59
CA GLN A 605 -20.17 -40.04 -5.14
C GLN A 605 -20.00 -39.10 -3.93
N SER A 606 -19.04 -39.41 -3.04
CA SER A 606 -18.67 -38.60 -1.88
C SER A 606 -18.01 -37.27 -2.24
N ARG A 607 -17.50 -37.13 -3.48
CA ARG A 607 -16.83 -35.92 -3.98
C ARG A 607 -15.70 -35.46 -3.03
N PRO A 608 -14.71 -36.32 -2.69
CA PRO A 608 -13.72 -35.99 -1.67
C PRO A 608 -12.86 -34.80 -2.11
N VAL A 609 -12.58 -33.91 -1.16
CA VAL A 609 -11.71 -32.75 -1.34
C VAL A 609 -10.31 -33.12 -0.82
N THR A 610 -9.30 -33.00 -1.67
CA THR A 610 -7.89 -33.21 -1.31
C THR A 610 -7.12 -31.90 -1.48
N THR A 611 -6.47 -31.43 -0.42
CA THR A 611 -5.56 -30.27 -0.51
C THR A 611 -4.28 -30.71 -1.21
N LEU A 612 -3.98 -30.12 -2.38
CA LEU A 612 -2.75 -30.37 -3.13
C LEU A 612 -1.60 -29.50 -2.61
N TYR A 613 -1.92 -28.29 -2.15
CA TYR A 613 -0.98 -27.33 -1.61
C TYR A 613 -1.66 -26.44 -0.57
N SER A 614 -0.96 -26.12 0.52
CA SER A 614 -1.27 -25.00 1.41
C SER A 614 0.00 -24.45 2.05
N ASN A 615 0.00 -23.17 2.43
CA ASN A 615 1.10 -22.53 3.15
C ASN A 615 1.49 -23.24 4.47
N SER A 616 0.58 -24.06 5.02
CA SER A 616 0.78 -24.81 6.26
C SER A 616 1.38 -26.21 6.08
N THR A 617 1.28 -26.80 4.87
CA THR A 617 1.79 -28.15 4.58
C THR A 617 3.03 -28.15 3.69
N SER A 618 3.48 -26.97 3.24
CA SER A 618 4.69 -26.82 2.46
C SER A 618 5.94 -27.01 3.33
N SER A 619 6.31 -28.27 3.55
CA SER A 619 7.66 -28.64 3.98
C SER A 619 8.62 -28.41 2.82
N GLY A 620 9.18 -27.21 2.69
CA GLY A 620 10.29 -26.99 1.76
C GLY A 620 11.45 -27.90 2.17
N SER A 621 11.83 -28.87 1.32
CA SER A 621 13.07 -29.60 1.56
C SER A 621 14.23 -28.68 1.18
N CYS A 622 14.90 -28.17 2.20
CA CYS A 622 16.12 -27.39 2.07
C CYS A 622 17.25 -28.29 1.58
N GLY A 623 17.96 -27.85 0.53
CA GLY A 623 19.18 -28.46 0.05
C GLY A 623 20.24 -27.38 -0.08
N CYS A 624 21.48 -27.69 0.26
CA CYS A 624 22.54 -26.69 0.28
C CYS A 624 22.79 -26.08 -1.10
N ALA A 625 23.04 -24.77 -1.13
CA ALA A 625 23.49 -24.06 -2.32
C ALA A 625 24.71 -24.74 -2.95
N VAL A 626 24.89 -24.59 -4.27
CA VAL A 626 26.02 -25.21 -4.99
C VAL A 626 27.34 -24.86 -4.31
N GLY A 627 28.08 -25.89 -3.88
CA GLY A 627 29.36 -25.76 -3.15
C GLY A 627 29.25 -25.73 -1.62
N PHE A 628 28.06 -25.52 -1.05
CA PHE A 628 27.83 -25.59 0.39
C PHE A 628 27.42 -27.00 0.84
N THR A 629 27.87 -27.41 2.02
CA THR A 629 27.61 -28.71 2.65
C THR A 629 27.44 -28.56 4.17
N GLY A 630 27.16 -29.66 4.87
CA GLY A 630 26.98 -29.72 6.33
C GLY A 630 25.51 -29.67 6.78
N PRO A 631 25.23 -29.95 8.07
CA PRO A 631 23.87 -30.08 8.60
C PRO A 631 23.00 -28.82 8.47
N ASN A 632 23.62 -27.64 8.31
CA ASN A 632 22.94 -26.35 8.11
C ASN A 632 23.47 -25.60 6.86
N CYS A 633 24.10 -26.29 5.91
CA CYS A 633 24.64 -25.67 4.67
C CYS A 633 25.63 -24.51 4.90
N GLN A 634 26.32 -24.48 6.04
CA GLN A 634 27.26 -23.42 6.41
C GLN A 634 28.68 -23.66 5.87
N THR A 635 28.97 -24.85 5.33
CA THR A 635 30.33 -25.24 4.96
C THR A 635 30.54 -25.15 3.45
N CYS A 636 31.27 -24.14 2.97
CA CYS A 636 31.71 -24.08 1.57
C CYS A 636 32.87 -25.08 1.34
N THR A 637 32.63 -26.12 0.55
CA THR A 637 33.58 -27.22 0.34
C THR A 637 34.57 -26.85 -0.76
N ASN A 638 35.88 -26.85 -0.45
CA ASN A 638 36.96 -26.43 -1.36
C ASN A 638 36.88 -24.96 -1.83
N GLY A 639 36.26 -24.10 -1.04
CA GLY A 639 36.03 -22.69 -1.39
C GLY A 639 35.94 -21.76 -0.19
N VAL A 640 35.61 -20.49 -0.45
CA VAL A 640 35.27 -19.47 0.56
C VAL A 640 33.89 -18.86 0.28
N THR A 641 33.14 -18.59 1.34
CA THR A 641 31.83 -17.92 1.27
C THR A 641 32.00 -16.42 0.96
N ARG A 642 31.33 -15.95 -0.11
CA ARG A 642 31.25 -14.54 -0.54
C ARG A 642 29.79 -14.08 -0.62
N TRP A 643 29.53 -12.79 -0.45
CA TRP A 643 28.17 -12.24 -0.46
C TRP A 643 27.99 -11.26 -1.62
N THR A 644 26.99 -11.52 -2.48
CA THR A 644 26.67 -10.66 -3.64
C THR A 644 25.20 -10.26 -3.56
N ASN A 645 24.90 -8.97 -3.40
CA ASN A 645 23.53 -8.47 -3.24
C ASN A 645 22.71 -9.20 -2.15
N GLY A 646 23.36 -9.54 -1.03
CA GLY A 646 22.74 -10.29 0.08
C GLY A 646 22.74 -11.81 -0.09
N ILE A 647 23.17 -12.35 -1.24
CA ILE A 647 23.15 -13.79 -1.51
C ILE A 647 24.55 -14.41 -1.29
N PRO A 648 24.69 -15.45 -0.45
CA PRO A 648 25.95 -16.15 -0.23
C PRO A 648 26.30 -17.09 -1.40
N GLN A 649 27.54 -17.02 -1.89
CA GLN A 649 28.09 -17.84 -2.97
C GLN A 649 29.36 -18.55 -2.48
N CYS A 650 29.46 -19.86 -2.74
CA CYS A 650 30.67 -20.63 -2.46
C CYS A 650 31.60 -20.54 -3.67
N VAL A 651 32.72 -19.84 -3.51
CA VAL A 651 33.69 -19.60 -4.58
C VAL A 651 34.91 -20.50 -4.37
N ALA A 652 35.28 -21.26 -5.39
CA ALA A 652 36.40 -22.20 -5.31
C ALA A 652 37.72 -21.48 -5.04
N LEU A 653 38.62 -22.16 -4.33
CA LEU A 653 40.00 -21.70 -4.16
C LEU A 653 40.87 -22.18 -5.33
N LEU A 654 41.67 -21.27 -5.89
CA LEU A 654 42.78 -21.53 -6.80
C LEU A 654 43.91 -22.29 -6.07
N PRO A 655 44.84 -22.95 -6.79
CA PRO A 655 45.94 -23.73 -6.19
C PRO A 655 46.85 -22.96 -5.23
N ASN A 656 46.84 -21.63 -5.32
CA ASN A 656 47.57 -20.72 -4.42
C ASN A 656 46.76 -20.32 -3.16
N GLY A 657 45.59 -20.93 -2.93
CA GLY A 657 44.72 -20.69 -1.78
C GLY A 657 43.80 -19.47 -1.92
N GLN A 658 43.69 -18.86 -3.10
CA GLN A 658 42.92 -17.63 -3.34
C GLN A 658 41.55 -17.90 -3.98
N PRO A 659 40.52 -17.06 -3.75
CA PRO A 659 39.22 -17.19 -4.42
C PRO A 659 39.32 -17.00 -5.95
N SER A 660 38.51 -17.74 -6.71
CA SER A 660 38.51 -17.70 -8.18
C SER A 660 37.85 -16.47 -8.82
N SER A 661 37.34 -15.51 -8.04
CA SER A 661 36.75 -14.26 -8.53
C SER A 661 36.92 -13.12 -7.51
N CYS A 662 37.12 -11.88 -7.96
CA CYS A 662 37.37 -10.71 -7.11
C CYS A 662 36.09 -9.86 -6.98
N GLN A 663 35.90 -9.14 -5.86
CA GLN A 663 34.72 -8.30 -5.59
C GLN A 663 35.06 -6.87 -5.16
N GLN A 664 36.30 -6.61 -4.74
CA GLN A 664 36.71 -5.31 -4.18
C GLN A 664 38.07 -4.87 -4.73
N ASP A 665 38.33 -3.56 -4.78
CA ASP A 665 39.55 -2.98 -5.36
C ASP A 665 40.85 -3.39 -4.66
N TYR A 666 40.79 -3.83 -3.39
CA TYR A 666 41.94 -4.34 -2.64
C TYR A 666 42.35 -5.77 -3.04
N GLU A 667 41.51 -6.46 -3.82
CA GLU A 667 41.72 -7.82 -4.32
C GLU A 667 42.33 -7.85 -5.73
N CYS A 668 42.65 -6.70 -6.34
CA CYS A 668 43.12 -6.58 -7.73
C CYS A 668 44.55 -6.02 -7.88
N GLY A 669 45.39 -6.22 -6.86
CA GLY A 669 46.79 -5.83 -6.88
C GLY A 669 46.95 -4.33 -7.10
N GLN A 670 47.72 -3.93 -8.13
CA GLN A 670 47.97 -2.53 -8.46
C GLN A 670 46.99 -1.94 -9.50
N VAL A 671 46.01 -2.72 -9.99
CA VAL A 671 45.09 -2.28 -11.05
C VAL A 671 43.68 -2.04 -10.51
N PRO A 672 42.93 -1.07 -11.07
CA PRO A 672 41.52 -0.87 -10.73
C PRO A 672 40.68 -2.11 -11.06
N MET A 673 39.61 -2.37 -10.29
CA MET A 673 38.71 -3.52 -10.48
C MET A 673 38.27 -3.76 -11.93
N ALA A 674 38.02 -2.69 -12.68
CA ALA A 674 37.63 -2.74 -14.09
C ALA A 674 38.64 -3.42 -15.02
N TYR A 675 39.90 -3.58 -14.59
CA TYR A 675 41.01 -4.13 -15.38
C TYR A 675 41.60 -5.42 -14.77
N CYS A 676 40.92 -5.98 -13.76
CA CYS A 676 41.41 -7.09 -12.95
C CYS A 676 41.43 -8.45 -13.69
N ASN A 677 40.73 -8.56 -14.84
CA ASN A 677 40.72 -9.75 -15.71
C ASN A 677 40.55 -11.11 -14.97
N GLY A 678 39.84 -11.12 -13.84
CA GLY A 678 39.56 -12.32 -13.05
C GLY A 678 40.74 -12.88 -12.23
N VAL A 679 41.87 -12.16 -12.12
CA VAL A 679 43.03 -12.60 -11.34
C VAL A 679 43.14 -11.76 -10.06
N CYS A 680 42.85 -12.37 -8.92
CA CYS A 680 42.88 -11.67 -7.63
C CYS A 680 44.28 -11.66 -7.03
N TYR A 681 44.77 -10.48 -6.63
CA TYR A 681 46.03 -10.31 -5.90
C TYR A 681 45.85 -9.27 -4.78
N CYS A 682 46.38 -9.51 -3.58
CA CYS A 682 46.27 -8.51 -2.52
C CYS A 682 47.08 -7.26 -2.86
N ARG A 683 46.53 -6.07 -2.60
CA ARG A 683 47.31 -4.83 -2.64
C ARG A 683 48.56 -4.95 -1.76
N PRO A 684 49.73 -4.42 -2.17
CA PRO A 684 50.95 -4.47 -1.37
C PRO A 684 50.72 -3.95 0.06
N GLY A 685 51.20 -4.71 1.05
CA GLY A 685 50.99 -4.45 2.48
C GLY A 685 49.71 -5.06 3.06
N PHE A 686 48.74 -5.47 2.24
CA PHE A 686 47.56 -6.22 2.69
C PHE A 686 47.78 -7.73 2.58
N THR A 687 47.28 -8.46 3.57
CA THR A 687 47.42 -9.92 3.76
C THR A 687 46.11 -10.51 4.27
N GLY A 688 46.00 -11.84 4.39
CA GLY A 688 44.77 -12.53 4.81
C GLY A 688 44.02 -13.19 3.64
N SER A 689 43.08 -14.08 3.96
CA SER A 689 42.31 -14.85 2.96
C SER A 689 41.33 -13.99 2.16
N ARG A 690 41.07 -12.75 2.61
CA ARG A 690 40.30 -11.72 1.91
C ARG A 690 41.10 -10.43 1.72
N CYS A 691 42.43 -10.46 1.86
CA CYS A 691 43.28 -9.27 1.80
C CYS A 691 42.87 -8.14 2.79
N GLU A 692 42.27 -8.51 3.92
CA GLU A 692 41.70 -7.61 4.92
C GLU A 692 42.69 -7.13 5.98
N THR A 693 43.86 -7.77 6.07
CA THR A 693 44.81 -7.56 7.17
C THR A 693 45.96 -6.68 6.71
N CYS A 694 46.07 -5.47 7.28
CA CYS A 694 47.23 -4.59 7.14
C CYS A 694 48.00 -4.56 8.46
N THR A 695 49.31 -4.84 8.43
CA THR A 695 50.15 -4.80 9.64
C THR A 695 50.62 -3.39 10.02
N GLY A 696 50.37 -2.41 9.16
CA GLY A 696 50.70 -0.99 9.36
C GLY A 696 49.45 -0.10 9.44
N THR A 697 49.57 1.17 9.03
CA THR A 697 48.46 2.14 9.04
C THR A 697 47.78 2.19 7.67
N VAL A 698 46.44 2.08 7.64
CA VAL A 698 45.66 2.19 6.39
C VAL A 698 45.38 3.67 6.08
N THR A 699 45.86 4.14 4.94
CA THR A 699 45.51 5.47 4.37
C THR A 699 44.70 5.32 3.10
N TRP A 700 43.87 6.32 2.78
CA TRP A 700 42.98 6.30 1.61
C TRP A 700 43.40 7.39 0.62
N ASP A 701 43.96 6.99 -0.52
CA ASP A 701 44.36 7.91 -1.59
C ASP A 701 43.50 7.68 -2.83
N TYR A 702 42.83 8.73 -3.31
CA TYR A 702 41.91 8.67 -4.47
C TYR A 702 40.83 7.57 -4.36
N GLY A 703 40.39 7.26 -3.14
CA GLY A 703 39.40 6.21 -2.87
C GLY A 703 40.00 4.80 -2.72
N TYR A 704 41.33 4.67 -2.74
CA TYR A 704 42.02 3.37 -2.64
C TYR A 704 42.74 3.19 -1.30
N PRO A 705 42.55 2.05 -0.62
CA PRO A 705 43.26 1.76 0.61
C PRO A 705 44.73 1.38 0.33
N THR A 706 45.66 2.02 1.05
CA THR A 706 47.10 1.77 1.02
C THR A 706 47.57 1.41 2.42
N CYS A 707 48.28 0.29 2.56
CA CYS A 707 48.84 -0.14 3.83
C CYS A 707 50.28 0.36 3.95
N ASN A 708 50.51 1.35 4.79
CA ASN A 708 51.85 1.88 5.06
C ASN A 708 52.42 1.15 6.29
N LEU A 709 53.44 0.32 6.05
CA LEU A 709 54.16 -0.44 7.09
C LEU A 709 54.90 0.47 8.07
#